data_AF-A0A6N2V2S5-F1
#
_entry.id   AF-A0A6N2V2S5-F1
#
_cell.length_a   1.000
_cell.length_b   1.000
_cell.length_c   1.000
_cell.angle_alpha   90.00
_cell.angle_beta   90.00
_cell.angle_gamma   90.00
#
_symmetry.space_group_name_H-M   'P 1'
#
loop_
_entity.id
_entity.type
_entity.pdbx_description
1 polymer ?
#
loop_
_entity_poly.entity_id
_entity_poly.type
_entity_poly.pdbx_seq_one_letter_code
_entity_poly.pdbx_strand_id
1 'polypeptide(L)'
;MTHMKKSLLSIAFFVCGLLLWKPVQAEAATQVDNLVLMVNFSEDGANTFQTNFSRYQEMYTGPESEPNRSLRQYISTISDGQVTVNTYFPQVVNNVFLPVTIQGSASAYPDASSGEQFVQQVITAAQNTSGLSFPSKLDSMRGDGYIDNLTIIVQVDGNNAGGAFGSRKADWGDNQTLLHGWHVGAYNVLPTNMLRLGTDYDQGYALASHEFLHTLGAPDLYRTAGEAGNPVGRWWDLMAGPNYTASYPLAYTRSELRWMKIETLKDSGTYTLWPAEGASGNRAYILKTSRSDSEFFVVEYRKKPEIENRQDYDYYIPESGLIVYRVNNAVDYHTNKEGNNYIYVFRKDTTDPAKAQEDASKATVGGQYRSSLGSSDLNAHYTSDTIFYSDGSNSGIVIDNVVTKEDGSVSFDVEFPVLSADSYWLPKGESINGLSSPAITGDTTGNSLYLAGIVNENGKNQLKIYSLGASDSSWKVMQAAADVGRGSQVDILSVAGKVYVAYTDASGYLCVLQVSAENVQPIYRSQTAIDPPRMELLYEQDILWISYAVGNTLELINVWQPDDGSLPPLTVSGNYISGTKHFFYDNKWYAVYCDYFAQGTDGNGCIAVLQDGYWQKLYTMDQLGKASYVDACVAGGKLYLAAVNNSNATTAMLTYDGQQWDENILTDIQSRDVVRLVVKDRIPYVFWTSGNEKILQAAYLKDDSWQKLASTIGTDIDGFDIFCGDNTLYAVGATTNGIASVKTMKTVEGIPDPPVTEPEVGNGNVVLALPAGYDSSAKIYIDGVEASSTAWQNDEARRLVAISSIAQLGTTAKTAAAYQYNASGIPTGMYVWRLSYNGSYYTATAVPEFENLFSYHGFSVRYTGNTGLRCTFGIDTAKKSQLISGSGLAGYRITEMGTLIMRPDLHAQYPMVYGSNKLGGGKTYGVINGKFSDKVIRRVNGRDQFANVLTKLPPERYNTSYIFRAYAVMEKDGSSVVIYGPEMSRSMYTVCKQILNRGDFKPGTSGYKFLKNIVDSVEK
;
A
#
# COMPACT_ATOMS: atom_id res chain seq x y z
N MET A 1 -56.03 6.09 11.20
CA MET A 1 -55.82 6.84 9.95
C MET A 1 -55.31 8.23 10.31
N THR A 2 -54.58 8.88 9.38
CA THR A 2 -53.94 10.21 9.43
C THR A 2 -52.61 10.39 10.20
N HIS A 3 -51.55 10.51 9.40
CA HIS A 3 -50.47 11.52 9.37
C HIS A 3 -49.30 11.55 10.39
N MET A 4 -48.12 11.22 9.86
CA MET A 4 -46.89 12.04 9.75
C MET A 4 -46.68 13.20 10.75
N LYS A 5 -45.60 13.10 11.55
CA LYS A 5 -44.39 13.97 11.51
C LYS A 5 -43.62 13.84 12.85
N LYS A 6 -42.35 13.40 12.77
CA LYS A 6 -41.15 14.04 13.35
C LYS A 6 -39.96 13.08 13.30
N SER A 7 -39.28 13.08 12.15
CA SER A 7 -37.80 12.99 12.12
C SER A 7 -37.22 14.26 12.77
N LEU A 8 -35.99 14.17 13.28
CA LEU A 8 -35.19 15.18 14.02
C LEU A 8 -35.19 14.99 15.55
N LEU A 9 -34.59 13.90 16.04
CA LEU A 9 -33.87 13.88 17.33
C LEU A 9 -32.97 12.62 17.45
N SER A 10 -32.00 12.45 16.55
CA SER A 10 -31.04 11.32 16.65
C SER A 10 -29.60 11.70 16.27
N ILE A 11 -29.30 13.00 16.19
CA ILE A 11 -27.97 13.52 15.78
C ILE A 11 -27.19 14.14 16.96
N ALA A 12 -27.63 13.96 18.22
CA ALA A 12 -26.98 14.60 19.38
C ALA A 12 -26.41 13.62 20.44
N PHE A 13 -26.23 12.33 20.12
CA PHE A 13 -25.57 11.38 21.05
C PHE A 13 -24.34 10.66 20.48
N PHE A 14 -23.88 11.01 19.28
CA PHE A 14 -22.72 10.36 18.64
C PHE A 14 -21.42 11.19 18.68
N VAL A 15 -21.37 12.26 19.48
CA VAL A 15 -20.21 13.20 19.53
C VAL A 15 -19.47 13.16 20.89
N CYS A 16 -19.79 12.23 21.80
CA CYS A 16 -19.04 12.05 23.06
C CYS A 16 -18.33 10.69 23.20
N GLY A 17 -18.25 9.88 22.13
CA GLY A 17 -17.61 8.56 22.17
C GLY A 17 -16.26 8.45 21.45
N LEU A 18 -15.68 9.56 20.97
CA LEU A 18 -14.49 9.54 20.09
C LEU A 18 -13.24 10.22 20.67
N LEU A 19 -13.21 10.47 21.97
CA LEU A 19 -12.00 10.91 22.66
C LEU A 19 -11.75 10.02 23.88
N LEU A 20 -10.64 9.28 23.77
CA LEU A 20 -9.96 8.51 24.81
C LEU A 20 -10.65 7.19 25.19
N TRP A 21 -10.22 6.11 24.53
CA TRP A 21 -9.61 4.94 25.20
C TRP A 21 -8.83 4.17 24.13
N LYS A 22 -7.56 4.56 23.95
CA LYS A 22 -6.56 3.58 23.53
C LYS A 22 -6.45 2.55 24.67
N PRO A 23 -6.10 1.28 24.43
CA PRO A 23 -5.58 0.46 25.52
C PRO A 23 -4.49 1.30 26.19
N VAL A 24 -4.62 1.53 27.50
CA VAL A 24 -3.64 2.31 28.26
C VAL A 24 -2.29 1.67 27.96
N GLN A 25 -1.44 2.37 27.23
CA GLN A 25 -0.07 1.94 27.02
C GLN A 25 0.53 1.77 28.40
N ALA A 26 1.08 0.58 28.70
CA ALA A 26 1.79 0.37 29.95
C ALA A 26 2.78 1.51 30.20
N GLU A 27 2.58 2.20 31.31
CA GLU A 27 3.46 3.27 31.73
C GLU A 27 4.63 2.64 32.48
N ALA A 28 5.85 3.05 32.12
CA ALA A 28 7.07 2.60 32.80
C ALA A 28 7.14 3.24 34.20
N ALA A 29 6.27 2.80 35.10
CA ALA A 29 6.24 3.23 36.48
C ALA A 29 7.43 2.60 37.21
N THR A 30 8.27 3.42 37.84
CA THR A 30 9.35 2.93 38.73
C THR A 30 8.90 2.89 40.18
N GLN A 31 7.94 3.75 40.54
CA GLN A 31 7.31 3.82 41.84
C GLN A 31 5.83 4.14 41.68
N VAL A 32 4.97 3.52 42.50
CA VAL A 32 3.53 3.74 42.53
C VAL A 32 3.08 3.95 43.97
N ASP A 33 2.40 5.06 44.24
CA ASP A 33 1.85 5.39 45.54
C ASP A 33 0.41 4.86 45.69
N ASN A 34 0.21 3.93 46.64
CA ASN A 34 -1.08 3.33 46.94
C ASN A 34 -1.64 3.88 48.25
N LEU A 35 -2.72 4.65 48.19
CA LEU A 35 -3.42 5.15 49.37
C LEU A 35 -4.53 4.18 49.77
N VAL A 36 -4.50 3.65 51.00
CA VAL A 36 -5.52 2.71 51.48
C VAL A 36 -6.44 3.35 52.51
N LEU A 37 -7.74 3.37 52.23
CA LEU A 37 -8.79 3.77 53.15
C LEU A 37 -9.64 2.55 53.55
N MET A 38 -9.80 2.35 54.86
CA MET A 38 -10.64 1.31 55.47
C MET A 38 -11.93 1.96 56.00
N VAL A 39 -13.05 1.68 55.35
CA VAL A 39 -14.31 2.36 55.61
C VAL A 39 -15.40 1.40 56.09
N ASN A 40 -16.20 1.86 57.05
CA ASN A 40 -17.39 1.14 57.52
C ASN A 40 -18.63 2.03 57.45
N PHE A 41 -19.80 1.43 57.55
CA PHE A 41 -21.08 2.13 57.63
C PHE A 41 -21.52 2.29 59.09
N SER A 42 -22.25 3.36 59.41
CA SER A 42 -22.73 3.64 60.77
C SER A 42 -23.85 2.71 61.23
N GLU A 43 -24.60 2.14 60.28
CA GLU A 43 -25.74 1.25 60.56
C GLU A 43 -25.39 -0.25 60.44
N ASP A 44 -24.23 -0.60 59.89
CA ASP A 44 -23.85 -1.99 59.55
C ASP A 44 -22.94 -2.65 60.60
N GLY A 45 -23.41 -2.65 61.85
CA GLY A 45 -22.75 -3.35 62.95
C GLY A 45 -21.45 -2.70 63.44
N ALA A 46 -20.70 -3.45 64.25
CA ALA A 46 -19.48 -2.93 64.88
C ALA A 46 -18.32 -2.82 63.87
N ASN A 47 -17.54 -1.75 63.96
CA ASN A 47 -16.33 -1.57 63.14
C ASN A 47 -15.25 -2.59 63.56
N THR A 48 -15.00 -3.58 62.72
CA THR A 48 -14.03 -4.65 62.97
C THR A 48 -12.59 -4.24 62.70
N PHE A 49 -12.35 -3.18 61.91
CA PHE A 49 -11.01 -2.64 61.66
C PHE A 49 -10.35 -2.15 62.94
N GLN A 50 -11.13 -1.61 63.88
CA GLN A 50 -10.61 -1.06 65.14
C GLN A 50 -9.78 -2.06 65.96
N THR A 51 -10.01 -3.37 65.76
CA THR A 51 -9.27 -4.45 66.42
C THR A 51 -8.36 -5.26 65.49
N ASN A 52 -8.48 -5.09 64.17
CA ASN A 52 -7.80 -5.94 63.17
C ASN A 52 -7.04 -5.19 62.08
N PHE A 53 -6.93 -3.85 62.14
CA PHE A 53 -6.31 -3.04 61.08
C PHE A 53 -4.89 -3.50 60.71
N SER A 54 -4.12 -4.06 61.65
CA SER A 54 -2.77 -4.56 61.39
C SER A 54 -2.74 -5.67 60.32
N ARG A 55 -3.74 -6.57 60.30
CA ARG A 55 -3.85 -7.63 59.28
C ARG A 55 -4.04 -7.06 57.87
N TYR A 56 -4.80 -5.98 57.77
CA TYR A 56 -4.98 -5.28 56.49
C TYR A 56 -3.72 -4.54 56.07
N GLN A 57 -2.89 -4.07 57.02
CA GLN A 57 -1.57 -3.52 56.69
C GLN A 57 -0.59 -4.60 56.23
N GLU A 58 -0.57 -5.75 56.91
CA GLU A 58 0.25 -6.93 56.56
C GLU A 58 -0.07 -7.44 55.14
N MET A 59 -1.32 -7.37 54.70
CA MET A 59 -1.72 -7.69 53.31
C MET A 59 -0.92 -6.92 52.24
N TYR A 60 -0.48 -5.68 52.53
CA TYR A 60 0.33 -4.88 51.62
C TYR A 60 1.82 -4.91 51.93
N THR A 61 2.19 -5.13 53.19
CA THR A 61 3.56 -4.98 53.69
C THR A 61 4.30 -6.30 53.94
N GLY A 62 3.56 -7.40 54.14
CA GLY A 62 4.06 -8.74 54.43
C GLY A 62 4.05 -9.05 55.93
N PRO A 63 3.36 -10.10 56.39
CA PRO A 63 3.53 -10.58 57.76
C PRO A 63 4.93 -11.19 57.93
N GLU A 64 5.52 -11.06 59.12
CA GLU A 64 6.88 -11.55 59.42
C GLU A 64 7.03 -13.05 59.15
N SER A 65 5.98 -13.84 59.35
CA SER A 65 5.97 -15.29 59.12
C SER A 65 5.85 -15.71 57.65
N GLU A 66 5.29 -14.85 56.79
CA GLU A 66 5.00 -15.17 55.38
C GLU A 66 5.25 -13.94 54.48
N PRO A 67 6.50 -13.44 54.40
CA PRO A 67 6.81 -12.14 53.77
C PRO A 67 6.45 -12.06 52.27
N ASN A 68 6.41 -13.21 51.58
CA ASN A 68 6.03 -13.29 50.16
C ASN A 68 4.52 -13.04 49.92
N ARG A 69 3.69 -13.12 50.97
CA ARG A 69 2.24 -12.91 50.90
C ARG A 69 1.87 -11.44 51.12
N SER A 70 2.46 -10.57 50.30
CA SER A 70 2.14 -9.14 50.30
C SER A 70 2.08 -8.57 48.90
N LEU A 71 1.23 -7.56 48.71
CA LEU A 71 1.15 -6.84 47.44
C LEU A 71 2.52 -6.24 47.07
N ARG A 72 3.21 -5.60 48.02
CA ARG A 72 4.51 -4.99 47.75
C ARG A 72 5.55 -6.00 47.27
N GLN A 73 5.70 -7.14 47.95
CA GLN A 73 6.66 -8.16 47.57
C GLN A 73 6.28 -8.81 46.24
N TYR A 74 4.98 -9.06 46.03
CA TYR A 74 4.48 -9.64 44.79
C TYR A 74 4.77 -8.75 43.58
N ILE A 75 4.37 -7.47 43.60
CA ILE A 75 4.62 -6.53 42.50
C ILE A 75 6.12 -6.35 42.25
N SER A 76 6.92 -6.24 43.31
CA SER A 76 8.39 -6.19 43.18
C SER A 76 8.95 -7.44 42.52
N THR A 77 8.42 -8.63 42.81
CA THR A 77 8.94 -9.90 42.28
C THR A 77 8.58 -10.08 40.81
N ILE A 78 7.31 -9.89 40.44
CA ILE A 78 6.84 -10.08 39.06
C ILE A 78 7.39 -9.02 38.09
N SER A 79 7.81 -7.86 38.61
CA SER A 79 8.45 -6.79 37.82
C SER A 79 9.98 -6.87 37.80
N ASP A 80 10.59 -7.92 38.35
CA ASP A 80 12.04 -8.05 38.51
C ASP A 80 12.68 -6.84 39.25
N GLY A 81 11.95 -6.30 40.23
CA GLY A 81 12.38 -5.14 41.04
C GLY A 81 12.21 -3.78 40.36
N GLN A 82 11.62 -3.72 39.16
CA GLN A 82 11.45 -2.45 38.44
C GLN A 82 10.37 -1.55 39.03
N VAL A 83 9.35 -2.13 39.68
CA VAL A 83 8.25 -1.39 40.28
C VAL A 83 8.30 -1.51 41.80
N THR A 84 8.38 -0.37 42.49
CA THR A 84 8.20 -0.29 43.94
C THR A 84 6.82 0.26 44.28
N VAL A 85 6.09 -0.41 45.18
CA VAL A 85 4.80 0.07 45.68
C VAL A 85 4.96 0.64 47.09
N ASN A 86 4.62 1.92 47.25
CA ASN A 86 4.55 2.57 48.56
C ASN A 86 3.10 2.62 49.01
N THR A 87 2.76 1.93 50.10
CA THR A 87 1.39 1.89 50.61
C THR A 87 1.24 2.75 51.86
N TYR A 88 0.21 3.60 51.88
CA TYR A 88 -0.05 4.54 52.96
C TYR A 88 -1.41 4.25 53.62
N PHE A 89 -1.46 4.34 54.95
CA PHE A 89 -2.66 4.11 55.76
C PHE A 89 -2.97 5.34 56.62
N PRO A 90 -3.69 6.36 56.10
CA PRO A 90 -3.91 7.61 56.82
C PRO A 90 -4.65 7.47 58.15
N GLN A 91 -5.37 6.36 58.31
CA GLN A 91 -6.15 6.04 59.50
C GLN A 91 -5.31 5.46 60.64
N VAL A 92 -4.05 5.08 60.42
CA VAL A 92 -3.21 4.48 61.46
C VAL A 92 -2.19 5.51 61.93
N VAL A 93 -2.47 6.17 63.05
CA VAL A 93 -1.63 7.23 63.62
C VAL A 93 -1.11 6.77 64.98
N ASN A 94 0.21 6.73 65.16
CA ASN A 94 0.85 6.22 66.38
C ASN A 94 0.34 4.82 66.80
N ASN A 95 0.13 3.94 65.82
CA ASN A 95 -0.42 2.59 65.99
C ASN A 95 -1.86 2.54 66.57
N VAL A 96 -2.61 3.63 66.43
CA VAL A 96 -4.04 3.72 66.76
C VAL A 96 -4.84 3.92 65.48
N PHE A 97 -5.89 3.13 65.30
CA PHE A 97 -6.79 3.24 64.16
C PHE A 97 -7.88 4.30 64.37
N LEU A 98 -7.98 5.23 63.43
CA LEU A 98 -9.00 6.27 63.32
C LEU A 98 -10.09 5.82 62.33
N PRO A 99 -11.34 5.60 62.78
CA PRO A 99 -12.38 5.10 61.91
C PRO A 99 -12.88 6.18 60.94
N VAL A 100 -12.94 5.84 59.65
CA VAL A 100 -13.66 6.61 58.63
C VAL A 100 -15.01 5.93 58.42
N THR A 101 -16.05 6.53 58.98
CA THR A 101 -17.42 5.95 58.98
C THR A 101 -18.32 6.72 58.01
N ILE A 102 -18.82 6.02 57.00
CA ILE A 102 -19.88 6.53 56.11
C ILE A 102 -21.22 6.47 56.85
N GLN A 103 -22.01 7.54 56.76
CA GLN A 103 -23.34 7.58 57.37
C GLN A 103 -24.35 6.72 56.58
N GLY A 104 -25.22 6.01 57.29
CA GLY A 104 -26.22 5.09 56.72
C GLY A 104 -25.73 3.64 56.66
N SER A 105 -26.28 2.87 55.71
CA SER A 105 -26.02 1.43 55.48
C SER A 105 -25.49 1.16 54.08
N ALA A 106 -24.68 0.11 53.92
CA ALA A 106 -24.20 -0.40 52.64
C ALA A 106 -25.34 -0.78 51.69
N SER A 107 -26.50 -1.18 52.22
CA SER A 107 -27.66 -1.56 51.40
C SER A 107 -28.19 -0.41 50.54
N ALA A 108 -27.76 0.83 50.79
CA ALA A 108 -28.07 1.99 49.96
C ALA A 108 -27.33 2.00 48.61
N TYR A 109 -26.35 1.11 48.39
CA TYR A 109 -25.54 1.03 47.17
C TYR A 109 -25.61 -0.38 46.53
N PRO A 110 -26.80 -0.84 46.12
CA PRO A 110 -27.00 -2.22 45.69
C PRO A 110 -26.39 -2.56 44.32
N ASP A 111 -26.17 -1.55 43.46
CA ASP A 111 -25.82 -1.75 42.05
C ASP A 111 -24.43 -1.19 41.71
N ALA A 112 -23.79 -1.71 40.66
CA ALA A 112 -22.47 -1.24 40.20
C ALA A 112 -22.48 0.25 39.81
N SER A 113 -23.59 0.77 39.28
CA SER A 113 -23.77 2.18 38.93
C SER A 113 -23.73 3.12 40.14
N SER A 114 -23.93 2.60 41.36
CA SER A 114 -23.79 3.37 42.60
C SER A 114 -22.34 3.51 43.07
N GLY A 115 -21.38 2.94 42.35
CA GLY A 115 -19.94 2.98 42.69
C GLY A 115 -19.40 4.40 42.79
N GLU A 116 -19.79 5.29 41.86
CA GLU A 116 -19.44 6.70 41.96
C GLU A 116 -20.05 7.32 43.22
N GLN A 117 -21.35 7.20 43.44
CA GLN A 117 -21.97 7.74 44.66
C GLN A 117 -21.29 7.24 45.95
N PHE A 118 -20.89 5.97 45.97
CA PHE A 118 -20.15 5.38 47.07
C PHE A 118 -18.79 6.07 47.32
N VAL A 119 -17.91 6.21 46.31
CA VAL A 119 -16.61 6.85 46.60
C VAL A 119 -16.71 8.34 46.91
N GLN A 120 -17.78 9.02 46.49
CA GLN A 120 -18.04 10.41 46.93
C GLN A 120 -18.28 10.45 48.44
N GLN A 121 -19.01 9.46 48.98
CA GLN A 121 -19.24 9.34 50.42
C GLN A 121 -17.97 8.92 51.16
N VAL A 122 -17.11 8.09 50.57
CA VAL A 122 -15.78 7.78 51.11
C VAL A 122 -14.95 9.06 51.25
N ILE A 123 -14.87 9.87 50.20
CA ILE A 123 -14.13 11.14 50.21
C ILE A 123 -14.71 12.08 51.28
N THR A 124 -16.03 12.22 51.32
CA THR A 124 -16.73 13.07 52.30
C THR A 124 -16.45 12.61 53.74
N ALA A 125 -16.53 11.31 54.01
CA ALA A 125 -16.26 10.76 55.33
C ALA A 125 -14.79 10.96 55.74
N ALA A 126 -13.85 10.73 54.81
CA ALA A 126 -12.43 10.93 55.05
C ALA A 126 -12.07 12.42 55.29
N GLN A 127 -12.72 13.35 54.59
CA GLN A 127 -12.56 14.79 54.83
C GLN A 127 -13.09 15.22 56.20
N ASN A 128 -14.21 14.65 56.65
CA ASN A 128 -14.81 14.96 57.95
C ASN A 128 -14.10 14.30 59.14
N THR A 129 -13.17 13.38 58.90
CA THR A 129 -12.43 12.69 59.95
C THR A 129 -11.16 13.48 60.30
N SER A 130 -11.15 14.09 61.48
CA SER A 130 -9.99 14.84 61.98
C SER A 130 -8.85 13.91 62.41
N GLY A 131 -7.60 14.31 62.12
CA GLY A 131 -6.40 13.63 62.64
C GLY A 131 -5.83 12.53 61.74
N LEU A 132 -6.38 12.31 60.54
CA LEU A 132 -5.79 11.43 59.53
C LEU A 132 -4.40 11.93 59.09
N SER A 133 -3.47 11.02 58.82
CA SER A 133 -2.09 11.33 58.40
C SER A 133 -1.87 10.99 56.93
N PHE A 134 -2.10 11.96 56.04
CA PHE A 134 -1.85 11.82 54.61
C PHE A 134 -0.37 12.11 54.29
N PRO A 135 0.24 11.37 53.34
CA PRO A 135 1.57 11.70 52.85
C PRO A 135 1.55 12.98 52.01
N SER A 136 2.71 13.62 51.88
CA SER A 136 2.87 14.85 51.09
C SER A 136 2.95 14.60 49.58
N LYS A 137 2.98 13.34 49.14
CA LYS A 137 3.06 12.93 47.73
C LYS A 137 2.29 11.62 47.53
N LEU A 138 1.48 11.56 46.48
CA LEU A 138 0.65 10.40 46.12
C LEU A 138 0.63 10.11 44.60
N ASP A 139 1.41 10.85 43.82
CA ASP A 139 1.41 10.85 42.36
C ASP A 139 2.79 10.46 41.80
N SER A 140 3.52 9.56 42.46
CA SER A 140 4.88 9.21 42.05
C SER A 140 4.97 8.52 40.68
N MET A 141 3.89 7.90 40.21
CA MET A 141 3.84 7.26 38.90
C MET A 141 3.77 8.29 37.77
N ARG A 142 2.92 9.32 37.91
CA ARG A 142 2.59 10.26 36.82
C ARG A 142 3.01 11.70 37.07
N GLY A 143 3.07 12.15 38.33
CA GLY A 143 3.39 13.52 38.69
C GLY A 143 2.34 14.54 38.23
N ASP A 144 1.10 14.11 38.08
CA ASP A 144 0.00 14.88 37.48
C ASP A 144 -1.01 15.42 38.51
N GLY A 145 -0.74 15.25 39.81
CA GLY A 145 -1.64 15.67 40.89
C GLY A 145 -2.83 14.73 41.16
N TYR A 146 -2.90 13.58 40.46
CA TYR A 146 -3.85 12.51 40.75
C TYR A 146 -3.16 11.43 41.59
N ILE A 147 -3.88 10.89 42.58
CA ILE A 147 -3.41 9.74 43.36
C ILE A 147 -3.18 8.59 42.40
N ASP A 148 -1.98 7.99 42.40
CA ASP A 148 -1.64 6.90 41.48
C ASP A 148 -2.62 5.73 41.64
N ASN A 149 -2.94 5.37 42.90
CA ASN A 149 -4.00 4.40 43.22
C ASN A 149 -4.67 4.70 44.57
N LEU A 150 -6.01 4.83 44.59
CA LEU A 150 -6.81 4.81 45.82
C LEU A 150 -7.41 3.41 46.04
N THR A 151 -7.01 2.69 47.08
CA THR A 151 -7.68 1.45 47.48
C THR A 151 -8.67 1.69 48.63
N ILE A 152 -9.90 1.27 48.44
CA ILE A 152 -10.99 1.38 49.40
C ILE A 152 -11.34 -0.03 49.91
N ILE A 153 -10.98 -0.32 51.15
CA ILE A 153 -11.37 -1.55 51.84
C ILE A 153 -12.68 -1.26 52.58
N VAL A 154 -13.77 -1.89 52.16
CA VAL A 154 -15.11 -1.61 52.69
C VAL A 154 -15.60 -2.77 53.58
N GLN A 155 -16.00 -2.44 54.80
CA GLN A 155 -16.66 -3.41 55.68
C GLN A 155 -18.11 -3.58 55.25
N VAL A 156 -18.42 -4.76 54.70
CA VAL A 156 -19.75 -5.18 54.27
C VAL A 156 -19.97 -6.65 54.60
N ASP A 157 -21.22 -7.05 54.81
CA ASP A 157 -21.56 -8.46 54.94
C ASP A 157 -21.55 -9.17 53.57
N GLY A 158 -21.72 -10.49 53.58
CA GLY A 158 -21.69 -11.29 52.35
C GLY A 158 -22.82 -10.98 51.37
N ASN A 159 -23.96 -10.45 51.84
CA ASN A 159 -25.11 -10.12 50.99
C ASN A 159 -24.87 -8.82 50.20
N ASN A 160 -24.03 -7.93 50.74
CA ASN A 160 -23.70 -6.63 50.14
C ASN A 160 -22.35 -6.64 49.42
N ALA A 161 -21.71 -7.78 49.22
CA ALA A 161 -20.38 -7.86 48.59
C ALA A 161 -20.40 -7.71 47.05
N GLY A 162 -21.59 -7.65 46.43
CA GLY A 162 -21.79 -7.42 45.01
C GLY A 162 -22.01 -5.93 44.69
N GLY A 163 -22.50 -5.63 43.48
CA GLY A 163 -22.94 -4.28 43.13
C GLY A 163 -21.83 -3.23 43.27
N ALA A 164 -22.09 -2.16 44.03
CA ALA A 164 -21.15 -1.05 44.27
C ALA A 164 -19.85 -1.47 45.00
N PHE A 165 -19.85 -2.63 45.65
CA PHE A 165 -18.74 -3.12 46.48
C PHE A 165 -18.02 -4.33 45.90
N GLY A 166 -18.50 -4.87 44.77
CA GLY A 166 -17.82 -5.95 44.08
C GLY A 166 -16.37 -5.55 43.75
N SER A 167 -15.43 -6.46 44.03
CA SER A 167 -14.01 -6.23 43.79
C SER A 167 -13.76 -5.79 42.36
N ARG A 168 -13.11 -4.63 42.18
CA ARG A 168 -12.75 -4.05 40.88
C ARG A 168 -11.76 -2.90 41.02
N LYS A 169 -11.06 -2.64 39.92
CA LYS A 169 -10.51 -1.32 39.56
C LYS A 169 -11.54 -0.54 38.72
N ALA A 170 -11.70 0.75 39.01
CA ALA A 170 -12.52 1.68 38.25
C ALA A 170 -11.84 3.06 38.14
N ASP A 171 -12.41 3.97 37.36
CA ASP A 171 -11.97 5.36 37.23
C ASP A 171 -13.06 6.28 37.75
N TRP A 172 -12.66 7.30 38.50
CA TRP A 172 -13.56 8.27 39.14
C TRP A 172 -14.02 9.40 38.18
N GLY A 173 -13.42 9.50 36.99
CA GLY A 173 -13.77 10.49 35.95
C GLY A 173 -13.29 11.93 36.24
N ASP A 174 -13.77 12.91 35.46
CA ASP A 174 -13.40 14.34 35.53
C ASP A 174 -14.01 15.10 36.73
N ASN A 175 -14.02 14.49 37.92
CA ASN A 175 -14.56 15.10 39.13
C ASN A 175 -13.49 15.96 39.84
N GLN A 176 -13.88 17.20 40.18
CA GLN A 176 -12.99 18.19 40.82
C GLN A 176 -12.89 18.03 42.35
N THR A 177 -13.58 17.06 42.94
CA THR A 177 -13.54 16.83 44.40
C THR A 177 -12.19 16.29 44.83
N LEU A 178 -11.52 16.99 45.76
CA LEU A 178 -10.21 16.61 46.27
C LEU A 178 -10.30 15.75 47.53
N LEU A 179 -9.52 14.68 47.63
CA LEU A 179 -9.28 13.95 48.87
C LEU A 179 -8.02 14.52 49.55
N HIS A 180 -8.22 15.36 50.58
CA HIS A 180 -7.13 16.01 51.33
C HIS A 180 -6.07 16.67 50.42
N GLY A 181 -6.53 17.38 49.38
CA GLY A 181 -5.68 18.13 48.45
C GLY A 181 -5.28 17.39 47.17
N TRP A 182 -5.65 16.11 47.03
CA TRP A 182 -5.32 15.28 45.86
C TRP A 182 -6.54 14.94 45.01
N HIS A 183 -6.37 14.85 43.69
CA HIS A 183 -7.42 14.34 42.81
C HIS A 183 -7.47 12.81 42.88
N VAL A 184 -8.68 12.25 42.88
CA VAL A 184 -8.87 10.79 42.78
C VAL A 184 -9.03 10.45 41.30
N GLY A 185 -8.10 9.64 40.77
CA GLY A 185 -8.15 9.11 39.41
C GLY A 185 -8.69 7.68 39.42
N ALA A 186 -7.77 6.70 39.34
CA ALA A 186 -8.10 5.29 39.47
C ALA A 186 -8.32 4.90 40.94
N TYR A 187 -9.30 4.00 41.17
CA TYR A 187 -9.54 3.45 42.49
C TYR A 187 -9.89 1.96 42.45
N ASN A 188 -9.51 1.26 43.51
CA ASN A 188 -9.80 -0.14 43.75
C ASN A 188 -10.80 -0.27 44.90
N VAL A 189 -11.77 -1.16 44.78
CA VAL A 189 -12.71 -1.48 45.86
C VAL A 189 -12.48 -2.93 46.29
N LEU A 190 -12.34 -3.15 47.61
CA LEU A 190 -12.09 -4.46 48.20
C LEU A 190 -13.05 -4.71 49.37
N PRO A 191 -14.08 -5.56 49.22
CA PRO A 191 -15.00 -5.84 50.31
C PRO A 191 -14.39 -6.85 51.29
N THR A 192 -14.46 -6.55 52.59
CA THR A 192 -13.81 -7.35 53.66
C THR A 192 -14.18 -8.83 53.66
N ASN A 193 -15.42 -9.18 53.29
CA ASN A 193 -15.88 -10.57 53.21
C ASN A 193 -15.20 -11.38 52.10
N MET A 194 -14.74 -10.73 51.01
CA MET A 194 -13.97 -11.37 49.95
C MET A 194 -12.51 -11.55 50.34
N LEU A 195 -11.94 -10.68 51.17
CA LEU A 195 -10.54 -10.80 51.59
C LEU A 195 -10.29 -12.01 52.51
N ARG A 196 -11.25 -12.33 53.39
CA ARG A 196 -11.21 -13.47 54.34
C ARG A 196 -9.93 -13.53 55.19
N LEU A 197 -9.41 -12.35 55.57
CA LEU A 197 -8.13 -12.22 56.27
C LEU A 197 -8.09 -13.01 57.58
N GLY A 198 -7.00 -13.77 57.78
CA GLY A 198 -6.78 -14.56 58.98
C GLY A 198 -7.66 -15.81 59.11
N THR A 199 -8.14 -16.34 57.99
CA THR A 199 -8.78 -17.66 57.88
C THR A 199 -7.92 -18.61 57.02
N ASP A 200 -8.24 -19.91 57.00
CA ASP A 200 -7.57 -20.87 56.10
C ASP A 200 -7.74 -20.57 54.60
N TYR A 201 -8.68 -19.66 54.28
CA TYR A 201 -9.05 -19.21 52.94
C TYR A 201 -8.62 -17.75 52.67
N ASP A 202 -7.62 -17.25 53.39
CA ASP A 202 -7.07 -15.90 53.19
C ASP A 202 -6.56 -15.73 51.75
N GLN A 203 -7.23 -14.85 51.01
CA GLN A 203 -6.87 -14.47 49.63
C GLN A 203 -6.60 -12.97 49.51
N GLY A 204 -6.45 -12.26 50.64
CA GLY A 204 -6.49 -10.81 50.66
C GLY A 204 -5.41 -10.18 49.79
N TYR A 205 -4.16 -10.63 49.94
CA TYR A 205 -3.05 -10.05 49.18
C TYR A 205 -3.13 -10.37 47.69
N ALA A 206 -3.61 -11.57 47.33
CA ALA A 206 -3.76 -12.00 45.95
C ALA A 206 -4.88 -11.21 45.26
N LEU A 207 -6.03 -11.02 45.91
CA LEU A 207 -7.13 -10.20 45.40
C LEU A 207 -6.71 -8.72 45.29
N ALA A 208 -6.06 -8.18 46.31
CA ALA A 208 -5.54 -6.81 46.26
C ALA A 208 -4.53 -6.63 45.13
N SER A 209 -3.66 -7.62 44.90
CA SER A 209 -2.68 -7.58 43.80
C SER A 209 -3.32 -7.69 42.43
N HIS A 210 -4.40 -8.48 42.28
CA HIS A 210 -5.17 -8.58 41.05
C HIS A 210 -5.76 -7.21 40.66
N GLU A 211 -6.47 -6.56 41.59
CA GLU A 211 -7.05 -5.24 41.32
C GLU A 211 -5.96 -4.18 41.08
N PHE A 212 -4.85 -4.28 41.79
CA PHE A 212 -3.74 -3.34 41.61
C PHE A 212 -3.05 -3.51 40.25
N LEU A 213 -2.98 -4.72 39.70
CA LEU A 213 -2.44 -4.93 38.35
C LEU A 213 -3.30 -4.23 37.27
N HIS A 214 -4.61 -4.11 37.46
CA HIS A 214 -5.44 -3.28 36.57
C HIS A 214 -5.07 -1.80 36.62
N THR A 215 -4.66 -1.27 37.77
CA THR A 215 -4.13 0.10 37.89
C THR A 215 -2.87 0.29 37.04
N LEU A 216 -2.04 -0.75 36.92
CA LEU A 216 -0.84 -0.74 36.07
C LEU A 216 -1.13 -1.00 34.58
N GLY A 217 -2.38 -1.34 34.23
CA GLY A 217 -2.82 -1.58 32.86
C GLY A 217 -2.95 -3.05 32.44
N ALA A 218 -2.87 -4.00 33.38
CA ALA A 218 -3.10 -5.41 33.06
C ALA A 218 -4.60 -5.67 32.74
N PRO A 219 -4.93 -6.45 31.70
CA PRO A 219 -6.31 -6.76 31.34
C PRO A 219 -6.90 -7.90 32.16
N ASP A 220 -8.23 -8.04 32.12
CA ASP A 220 -8.94 -9.21 32.61
C ASP A 220 -8.78 -10.41 31.64
N LEU A 221 -8.32 -11.56 32.14
CA LEU A 221 -8.13 -12.78 31.34
C LEU A 221 -9.18 -13.87 31.62
N TYR A 222 -10.16 -13.59 32.47
CA TYR A 222 -11.38 -14.37 32.65
C TYR A 222 -12.55 -13.75 31.87
N ARG A 223 -13.68 -14.47 31.76
CA ARG A 223 -14.90 -13.98 31.09
C ARG A 223 -15.93 -13.50 32.10
N THR A 224 -16.63 -12.40 31.78
CA THR A 224 -17.88 -12.00 32.43
C THR A 224 -19.06 -11.92 31.46
N ALA A 225 -18.79 -11.98 30.16
CA ALA A 225 -19.79 -12.01 29.09
C ALA A 225 -19.51 -13.18 28.12
N GLY A 226 -20.48 -13.46 27.24
CA GLY A 226 -20.39 -14.54 26.25
C GLY A 226 -20.54 -15.94 26.85
N GLU A 227 -19.85 -16.91 26.24
CA GLU A 227 -19.91 -18.33 26.61
C GLU A 227 -19.20 -18.61 27.95
N ALA A 228 -19.81 -19.45 28.79
CA ALA A 228 -19.25 -19.85 30.08
C ALA A 228 -18.02 -20.76 29.87
N GLY A 229 -16.82 -20.18 29.87
CA GLY A 229 -15.55 -20.88 29.68
C GLY A 229 -14.38 -20.11 30.32
N ASN A 230 -13.24 -20.78 30.47
CA ASN A 230 -12.04 -20.27 31.14
C ASN A 230 -10.85 -20.25 30.16
N PRO A 231 -10.65 -19.16 29.39
CA PRO A 231 -9.65 -19.13 28.33
C PRO A 231 -8.21 -19.30 28.82
N VAL A 232 -7.87 -18.73 29.99
CA VAL A 232 -6.53 -18.86 30.60
C VAL A 232 -6.57 -19.79 31.82
N GLY A 233 -7.57 -19.61 32.69
CA GLY A 233 -7.73 -20.36 33.93
C GLY A 233 -6.88 -19.80 35.07
N ARG A 234 -7.52 -19.59 36.23
CA ARG A 234 -6.92 -18.95 37.43
C ARG A 234 -5.63 -19.59 37.96
N TRP A 235 -5.31 -20.82 37.58
CA TRP A 235 -4.06 -21.48 37.99
C TRP A 235 -2.85 -20.84 37.31
N TRP A 236 -2.99 -20.44 36.05
CA TRP A 236 -1.86 -20.02 35.20
C TRP A 236 -1.59 -18.53 35.23
N ASP A 237 -2.60 -17.71 35.57
CA ASP A 237 -2.45 -16.25 35.63
C ASP A 237 -3.36 -15.65 36.71
N LEU A 238 -2.81 -14.73 37.51
CA LEU A 238 -3.56 -13.98 38.51
C LEU A 238 -4.72 -13.18 37.88
N MET A 239 -4.52 -12.64 36.68
CA MET A 239 -5.51 -11.91 35.89
C MET A 239 -6.62 -12.80 35.33
N ALA A 240 -6.48 -14.12 35.38
CA ALA A 240 -7.56 -15.07 35.11
C ALA A 240 -8.37 -15.42 36.38
N GLY A 241 -8.01 -14.83 37.52
CA GLY A 241 -8.69 -14.93 38.81
C GLY A 241 -7.71 -15.25 39.95
N PRO A 242 -7.92 -14.68 41.15
CA PRO A 242 -7.04 -14.94 42.29
C PRO A 242 -7.22 -16.34 42.91
N ASN A 243 -6.11 -16.91 43.38
CA ASN A 243 -6.06 -18.04 44.32
C ASN A 243 -5.62 -17.53 45.70
N TYR A 244 -5.53 -18.42 46.70
CA TYR A 244 -5.02 -18.07 48.05
C TYR A 244 -3.55 -17.63 48.06
N THR A 245 -2.77 -18.16 47.12
CA THR A 245 -1.40 -17.75 46.80
C THR A 245 -1.40 -17.30 45.36
N ALA A 246 -0.92 -16.09 45.09
CA ALA A 246 -0.89 -15.52 43.74
C ALA A 246 -0.02 -16.35 42.79
N SER A 247 -0.50 -16.57 41.57
CA SER A 247 0.30 -17.08 40.46
C SER A 247 1.02 -15.93 39.76
N TYR A 248 2.12 -16.22 39.06
CA TYR A 248 2.70 -15.24 38.16
C TYR A 248 1.70 -14.89 37.04
N PRO A 249 1.60 -13.61 36.63
CA PRO A 249 0.98 -13.27 35.36
C PRO A 249 1.78 -13.89 34.22
N LEU A 250 1.11 -14.23 33.11
CA LEU A 250 1.76 -14.72 31.90
C LEU A 250 2.91 -13.77 31.51
N ALA A 251 4.00 -14.33 30.99
CA ALA A 251 5.16 -13.56 30.57
C ALA A 251 4.78 -12.47 29.56
N TYR A 252 3.78 -12.76 28.70
CA TYR A 252 3.27 -11.78 27.74
C TYR A 252 2.64 -10.57 28.43
N THR A 253 1.81 -10.75 29.47
CA THR A 253 1.27 -9.64 30.28
C THR A 253 2.40 -8.82 30.90
N ARG A 254 3.43 -9.48 31.44
CA ARG A 254 4.61 -8.80 32.01
C ARG A 254 5.42 -8.04 30.95
N SER A 255 5.47 -8.56 29.73
CA SER A 255 6.11 -7.91 28.57
C SER A 255 5.33 -6.67 28.11
N GLU A 256 4.00 -6.76 28.03
CA GLU A 256 3.13 -5.63 27.71
C GLU A 256 3.26 -4.52 28.76
N LEU A 257 3.41 -4.89 30.04
CA LEU A 257 3.75 -3.99 31.15
C LEU A 257 5.20 -3.46 31.12
N ARG A 258 5.99 -3.83 30.11
CA ARG A 258 7.39 -3.43 29.87
C ARG A 258 8.39 -3.87 30.93
N TRP A 259 8.05 -4.88 31.74
CA TRP A 259 8.97 -5.42 32.75
C TRP A 259 9.95 -6.42 32.18
N MET A 260 9.65 -7.00 31.02
CA MET A 260 10.55 -7.91 30.34
C MET A 260 10.38 -7.82 28.83
N LYS A 261 11.33 -8.42 28.10
CA LYS A 261 11.22 -8.62 26.66
C LYS A 261 11.05 -10.10 26.38
N ILE A 262 10.27 -10.43 25.35
CA ILE A 262 10.13 -11.78 24.85
C ILE A 262 10.72 -11.84 23.46
N GLU A 263 11.65 -12.76 23.25
CA GLU A 263 12.26 -12.99 21.95
C GLU A 263 11.26 -13.68 21.01
N THR A 264 11.21 -13.25 19.75
CA THR A 264 10.39 -13.88 18.71
C THR A 264 11.23 -14.85 17.90
N LEU A 265 10.85 -16.13 17.94
CA LEU A 265 11.49 -17.19 17.18
C LEU A 265 10.84 -17.30 15.79
N LYS A 266 11.70 -17.56 14.79
CA LYS A 266 11.30 -17.77 13.39
C LYS A 266 11.86 -19.06 12.79
N ASP A 267 12.84 -19.66 13.46
CA ASP A 267 13.59 -20.81 12.98
C ASP A 267 13.28 -22.04 13.81
N SER A 268 13.24 -23.20 13.16
CA SER A 268 13.12 -24.47 13.87
C SER A 268 14.42 -24.80 14.60
N GLY A 269 14.34 -25.40 15.77
CA GLY A 269 15.52 -25.78 16.54
C GLY A 269 15.23 -26.06 18.01
N THR A 270 16.30 -26.29 18.77
CA THR A 270 16.25 -26.53 20.22
C THR A 270 16.44 -25.23 20.97
N TYR A 271 15.50 -24.91 21.86
CA TYR A 271 15.48 -23.70 22.66
C TYR A 271 15.54 -24.01 24.16
N THR A 272 15.84 -23.01 25.00
CA THR A 272 15.92 -23.18 26.46
C THR A 272 15.17 -22.06 27.16
N LEU A 273 14.33 -22.42 28.13
CA LEU A 273 13.55 -21.51 28.95
C LEU A 273 13.92 -21.64 30.43
N TRP A 274 13.97 -20.51 31.11
CA TRP A 274 14.10 -20.39 32.55
C TRP A 274 12.72 -20.26 33.21
N PRO A 275 12.55 -20.70 34.47
CA PRO A 275 11.26 -20.62 35.14
C PRO A 275 10.83 -19.16 35.33
N ALA A 276 9.52 -18.93 35.49
CA ALA A 276 8.94 -17.59 35.64
C ALA A 276 9.57 -16.75 36.78
N GLU A 277 10.06 -17.41 37.83
CA GLU A 277 10.78 -16.84 38.98
C GLU A 277 12.21 -16.36 38.67
N GLY A 278 12.79 -16.78 37.55
CA GLY A 278 14.15 -16.39 37.16
C GLY A 278 14.25 -14.89 36.87
N ALA A 279 15.29 -14.24 37.40
CA ALA A 279 15.58 -12.82 37.14
C ALA A 279 16.38 -12.58 35.85
N SER A 280 16.80 -13.64 35.16
CA SER A 280 17.58 -13.56 33.92
C SER A 280 17.35 -14.78 33.03
N GLY A 281 17.74 -14.69 31.76
CA GLY A 281 17.47 -15.71 30.75
C GLY A 281 16.08 -15.58 30.13
N ASN A 282 15.86 -16.29 29.02
CA ASN A 282 14.57 -16.29 28.34
C ASN A 282 13.56 -17.09 29.15
N ARG A 283 12.45 -16.45 29.56
CA ARG A 283 11.35 -17.07 30.33
C ARG A 283 10.15 -17.44 29.46
N ALA A 284 10.08 -16.83 28.29
CA ALA A 284 9.15 -17.16 27.24
C ALA A 284 9.77 -16.92 25.87
N TYR A 285 9.17 -17.50 24.84
CA TYR A 285 9.41 -17.19 23.44
C TYR A 285 8.08 -16.95 22.72
N ILE A 286 8.04 -15.95 21.84
CA ILE A 286 6.95 -15.76 20.88
C ILE A 286 7.23 -16.66 19.68
N LEU A 287 6.27 -17.51 19.32
CA LEU A 287 6.26 -18.32 18.12
C LEU A 287 5.28 -17.70 17.12
N LYS A 288 5.80 -17.16 16.02
CA LYS A 288 4.98 -16.50 14.99
C LYS A 288 5.18 -17.18 13.63
N THR A 289 4.09 -17.62 13.03
CA THR A 289 4.10 -18.07 11.62
C THR A 289 3.57 -16.95 10.73
N SER A 290 3.85 -17.03 9.43
CA SER A 290 3.32 -16.08 8.45
C SER A 290 1.84 -16.27 8.13
N ARG A 291 1.16 -17.22 8.79
CA ARG A 291 -0.26 -17.54 8.55
C ARG A 291 -1.22 -16.53 9.21
N SER A 292 -0.77 -15.75 10.20
CA SER A 292 -1.57 -14.72 10.85
C SER A 292 -0.74 -13.47 11.18
N ASP A 293 -1.34 -12.31 10.95
CA ASP A 293 -0.72 -11.01 11.26
C ASP A 293 -1.06 -10.54 12.67
N SER A 294 -2.28 -10.84 13.13
CA SER A 294 -2.86 -10.45 14.42
C SER A 294 -2.68 -11.49 15.52
N GLU A 295 -2.41 -12.75 15.16
CA GLU A 295 -2.27 -13.85 16.12
C GLU A 295 -0.87 -14.47 16.12
N PHE A 296 -0.41 -14.82 17.31
CA PHE A 296 0.83 -15.57 17.53
C PHE A 296 0.69 -16.42 18.78
N PHE A 297 1.69 -17.24 19.03
CA PHE A 297 1.73 -18.12 20.18
C PHE A 297 2.89 -17.75 21.09
N VAL A 298 2.76 -18.05 22.37
CA VAL A 298 3.83 -17.87 23.34
C VAL A 298 4.00 -19.17 24.08
N VAL A 299 5.25 -19.60 24.21
CA VAL A 299 5.65 -20.74 25.04
C VAL A 299 6.42 -20.22 26.24
N GLU A 300 6.05 -20.62 27.45
CA GLU A 300 6.74 -20.25 28.69
C GLU A 300 6.87 -21.45 29.62
N TYR A 301 7.87 -21.42 30.49
CA TYR A 301 8.12 -22.49 31.46
C TYR A 301 7.56 -22.12 32.84
N ARG A 302 6.68 -22.97 33.37
CA ARG A 302 6.10 -22.84 34.72
C ARG A 302 6.59 -23.99 35.59
N LYS A 303 7.12 -23.65 36.74
CA LYS A 303 7.69 -24.60 37.70
C LYS A 303 6.85 -24.60 38.95
N LYS A 304 6.35 -25.78 39.32
CA LYS A 304 5.57 -25.97 40.54
C LYS A 304 6.52 -25.96 41.74
N PRO A 305 6.28 -25.12 42.76
CA PRO A 305 7.05 -25.16 43.99
C PRO A 305 6.88 -26.47 44.75
N GLU A 306 7.83 -26.76 45.64
CA GLU A 306 7.72 -27.86 46.60
C GLU A 306 6.58 -27.60 47.59
N ILE A 307 5.94 -28.68 48.08
CA ILE A 307 4.72 -28.57 48.88
C ILE A 307 4.91 -27.81 50.20
N GLU A 308 6.13 -27.82 50.74
CA GLU A 308 6.50 -27.13 51.98
C GLU A 308 6.55 -25.61 51.82
N ASN A 309 6.59 -25.10 50.58
CA ASN A 309 6.70 -23.68 50.26
C ASN A 309 5.36 -23.08 49.81
N ARG A 310 4.33 -23.19 50.65
CA ARG A 310 2.96 -22.69 50.33
C ARG A 310 2.88 -21.21 49.93
N GLN A 311 3.87 -20.41 50.33
CA GLN A 311 3.96 -18.98 50.03
C GLN A 311 4.63 -18.66 48.68
N ASP A 312 5.26 -19.64 48.03
CA ASP A 312 5.87 -19.43 46.72
C ASP A 312 4.78 -19.25 45.67
N TYR A 313 4.98 -18.29 44.77
CA TYR A 313 4.07 -18.08 43.67
C TYR A 313 3.98 -19.34 42.79
N ASP A 314 2.87 -19.50 42.08
CA ASP A 314 2.57 -20.72 41.32
C ASP A 314 2.36 -21.99 42.16
N TYR A 315 2.28 -21.92 43.49
CA TYR A 315 1.97 -23.08 44.35
C TYR A 315 0.76 -23.91 43.88
N TYR A 316 -0.27 -23.24 43.35
CA TYR A 316 -1.50 -23.89 42.87
C TYR A 316 -1.44 -24.39 41.42
N ILE A 317 -0.35 -24.19 40.66
CA ILE A 317 -0.29 -24.75 39.31
C ILE A 317 -0.38 -26.28 39.38
N PRO A 318 -0.98 -26.95 38.38
CA PRO A 318 -1.19 -28.40 38.41
C PRO A 318 0.12 -29.18 38.51
N GLU A 319 1.11 -28.85 37.67
CA GLU A 319 2.44 -29.46 37.62
C GLU A 319 3.44 -28.54 36.91
N SER A 320 4.73 -28.90 36.98
CA SER A 320 5.80 -28.24 36.21
C SER A 320 5.75 -28.64 34.74
N GLY A 321 5.99 -27.70 33.84
CA GLY A 321 6.05 -27.96 32.40
C GLY A 321 5.98 -26.67 31.57
N LEU A 322 6.05 -26.83 30.26
CA LEU A 322 5.79 -25.71 29.35
C LEU A 322 4.28 -25.47 29.26
N ILE A 323 3.84 -24.22 29.28
CA ILE A 323 2.51 -23.87 28.78
C ILE A 323 2.65 -23.09 27.50
N VAL A 324 1.69 -23.29 26.61
CA VAL A 324 1.61 -22.60 25.32
C VAL A 324 0.27 -21.89 25.26
N TYR A 325 0.27 -20.65 24.82
CA TYR A 325 -0.96 -19.88 24.69
C TYR A 325 -0.97 -19.04 23.41
N ARG A 326 -2.16 -18.87 22.86
CA ARG A 326 -2.42 -17.97 21.74
C ARG A 326 -2.70 -16.57 22.27
N VAL A 327 -2.16 -15.56 21.59
CA VAL A 327 -2.52 -14.15 21.74
C VAL A 327 -3.16 -13.69 20.44
N ASN A 328 -4.33 -13.05 20.51
CA ASN A 328 -5.05 -12.49 19.37
C ASN A 328 -5.24 -10.97 19.55
N ASN A 329 -4.37 -10.19 18.93
CA ASN A 329 -4.40 -8.72 19.00
C ASN A 329 -5.51 -8.09 18.15
N ALA A 330 -6.35 -8.87 17.45
CA ALA A 330 -7.56 -8.37 16.80
C ALA A 330 -8.76 -8.31 17.77
N VAL A 331 -8.65 -8.87 18.99
CA VAL A 331 -9.72 -8.78 19.99
C VAL A 331 -9.74 -7.39 20.62
N ASP A 332 -10.89 -6.72 20.52
CA ASP A 332 -11.09 -5.39 21.10
C ASP A 332 -10.71 -5.31 22.59
N TYR A 333 -10.18 -4.16 22.98
CA TYR A 333 -9.74 -3.85 24.35
C TYR A 333 -8.68 -4.79 24.94
N HIS A 334 -8.16 -5.75 24.18
CA HIS A 334 -7.15 -6.73 24.62
C HIS A 334 -7.54 -7.45 25.93
N THR A 335 -8.79 -7.92 26.01
CA THR A 335 -9.36 -8.55 27.21
C THR A 335 -10.16 -9.80 26.86
N ASN A 336 -10.23 -10.76 27.79
CA ASN A 336 -11.16 -11.89 27.68
C ASN A 336 -12.54 -11.57 28.27
N LYS A 337 -12.66 -10.48 29.03
CA LYS A 337 -13.86 -10.13 29.82
C LYS A 337 -15.14 -10.09 28.99
N GLU A 338 -15.03 -9.55 27.78
CA GLU A 338 -16.13 -9.31 26.83
C GLU A 338 -16.57 -10.58 26.07
N GLY A 339 -15.95 -11.74 26.34
CA GLY A 339 -16.37 -13.04 25.83
C GLY A 339 -15.50 -13.61 24.71
N ASN A 340 -14.80 -12.75 23.96
CA ASN A 340 -13.82 -13.17 22.96
C ASN A 340 -12.48 -13.57 23.61
N ASN A 341 -11.73 -14.47 22.99
CA ASN A 341 -10.45 -14.94 23.52
C ASN A 341 -9.28 -14.09 23.02
N TYR A 342 -8.97 -13.01 23.74
CA TYR A 342 -7.71 -12.28 23.61
C TYR A 342 -6.51 -13.21 23.87
N ILE A 343 -6.51 -13.91 25.01
CA ILE A 343 -5.53 -14.95 25.33
C ILE A 343 -6.22 -16.29 25.59
N TYR A 344 -5.69 -17.35 24.99
CA TYR A 344 -6.15 -18.73 25.17
C TYR A 344 -4.98 -19.67 25.47
N VAL A 345 -4.97 -20.32 26.63
CA VAL A 345 -3.95 -21.33 27.01
C VAL A 345 -4.29 -22.69 26.40
N PHE A 346 -3.44 -23.27 25.56
CA PHE A 346 -3.72 -24.58 24.96
C PHE A 346 -3.83 -25.67 26.02
N ARG A 347 -4.87 -26.49 25.91
CA ARG A 347 -5.18 -27.56 26.86
C ARG A 347 -5.54 -28.84 26.11
N LYS A 348 -5.34 -29.99 26.76
CA LYS A 348 -5.72 -31.27 26.17
C LYS A 348 -7.24 -31.35 25.94
N ASP A 349 -7.64 -32.12 24.94
CA ASP A 349 -9.03 -32.49 24.66
C ASP A 349 -9.92 -31.32 24.18
N THR A 350 -9.35 -30.26 23.59
CA THR A 350 -10.12 -29.14 23.02
C THR A 350 -11.14 -29.61 22.00
N THR A 351 -12.41 -29.24 22.22
CA THR A 351 -13.54 -29.55 21.35
C THR A 351 -14.07 -28.34 20.58
N ASP A 352 -13.73 -27.13 21.04
CA ASP A 352 -14.14 -25.88 20.41
C ASP A 352 -13.09 -24.77 20.66
N PRO A 353 -12.49 -24.18 19.60
CA PRO A 353 -11.43 -23.19 19.72
C PRO A 353 -11.90 -21.84 20.30
N ALA A 354 -13.20 -21.58 20.31
CA ALA A 354 -13.80 -20.35 20.81
C ALA A 354 -14.33 -20.50 22.25
N LYS A 355 -14.87 -21.66 22.64
CA LYS A 355 -15.59 -21.76 23.94
C LYS A 355 -14.72 -21.86 25.17
N ALA A 356 -13.54 -22.50 25.10
CA ALA A 356 -12.66 -22.70 26.27
C ALA A 356 -13.35 -23.35 27.48
N GLN A 357 -14.20 -24.36 27.24
CA GLN A 357 -14.96 -25.05 28.29
C GLN A 357 -14.20 -26.22 28.92
N GLU A 358 -13.12 -26.64 28.26
CA GLU A 358 -12.28 -27.75 28.68
C GLU A 358 -11.38 -27.38 29.86
N ASP A 359 -10.89 -28.41 30.54
CA ASP A 359 -10.11 -28.27 31.76
C ASP A 359 -8.74 -27.61 31.49
N ALA A 360 -8.64 -26.32 31.81
CA ALA A 360 -7.43 -25.53 31.67
C ALA A 360 -6.25 -26.05 32.50
N SER A 361 -6.48 -26.92 33.51
CA SER A 361 -5.38 -27.53 34.27
C SER A 361 -4.52 -28.49 33.44
N LYS A 362 -5.03 -28.98 32.31
CA LYS A 362 -4.35 -29.90 31.38
C LYS A 362 -3.52 -29.19 30.30
N ALA A 363 -2.84 -28.10 30.67
CA ALA A 363 -2.14 -27.23 29.71
C ALA A 363 -0.66 -27.55 29.52
N THR A 364 -0.04 -28.28 30.43
CA THR A 364 1.42 -28.53 30.41
C THR A 364 1.85 -29.41 29.25
N VAL A 365 2.99 -29.09 28.65
CA VAL A 365 3.74 -29.89 27.67
C VAL A 365 5.05 -30.35 28.33
N GLY A 366 5.37 -31.63 28.19
CA GLY A 366 6.46 -32.28 28.92
C GLY A 366 6.09 -32.72 30.34
N GLY A 367 4.82 -32.52 30.73
CA GLY A 367 4.23 -33.00 31.99
C GLY A 367 3.44 -34.30 31.80
N GLN A 368 2.58 -34.65 32.77
CA GLN A 368 1.81 -35.89 32.76
C GLN A 368 0.70 -35.92 31.69
N TYR A 369 0.21 -34.76 31.22
CA TYR A 369 -0.93 -34.69 30.31
C TYR A 369 -0.57 -34.87 28.83
N ARG A 370 0.61 -34.40 28.40
CA ARG A 370 1.14 -34.56 27.04
C ARG A 370 2.65 -34.34 27.00
N SER A 371 3.34 -35.15 26.19
CA SER A 371 4.78 -35.05 25.95
C SER A 371 5.14 -34.06 24.82
N SER A 372 4.19 -33.76 23.94
CA SER A 372 4.32 -32.82 22.81
C SER A 372 3.00 -32.08 22.59
N LEU A 373 3.05 -31.01 21.80
CA LEU A 373 1.89 -30.22 21.38
C LEU A 373 2.10 -29.72 19.95
N GLY A 374 1.06 -29.78 19.12
CA GLY A 374 1.12 -29.30 17.74
C GLY A 374 1.16 -30.41 16.69
N SER A 375 1.03 -30.02 15.43
CA SER A 375 1.07 -30.92 14.27
C SER A 375 1.62 -30.20 13.06
N SER A 376 2.53 -30.82 12.32
CA SER A 376 3.05 -30.32 11.04
C SER A 376 2.11 -30.57 9.86
N ASP A 377 1.07 -31.40 10.03
CA ASP A 377 -0.02 -31.52 9.06
C ASP A 377 -0.93 -30.29 9.17
N LEU A 378 -0.77 -29.34 8.25
CA LEU A 378 -1.52 -28.09 8.21
C LEU A 378 -3.04 -28.27 8.04
N ASN A 379 -3.50 -29.46 7.65
CA ASN A 379 -4.93 -29.79 7.57
C ASN A 379 -5.46 -30.50 8.82
N ALA A 380 -4.61 -30.79 9.81
CA ALA A 380 -5.02 -31.43 11.05
C ALA A 380 -6.03 -30.55 11.79
N HIS A 381 -7.17 -31.13 12.13
CA HIS A 381 -8.23 -30.48 12.89
C HIS A 381 -7.77 -30.18 14.33
N TYR A 382 -8.24 -29.09 14.94
CA TYR A 382 -7.85 -28.65 16.29
C TYR A 382 -8.05 -29.69 17.40
N THR A 383 -8.98 -30.64 17.20
CA THR A 383 -9.18 -31.78 18.11
C THR A 383 -8.01 -32.77 18.14
N SER A 384 -7.03 -32.61 17.26
CA SER A 384 -5.82 -33.43 17.18
C SER A 384 -4.65 -32.83 17.98
N ASP A 385 -4.94 -32.07 19.04
CA ASP A 385 -3.97 -31.39 19.91
C ASP A 385 -3.01 -30.46 19.13
N THR A 386 -3.56 -29.74 18.14
CA THR A 386 -2.80 -28.80 17.31
C THR A 386 -2.64 -27.44 18.02
N ILE A 387 -1.65 -26.66 17.60
CA ILE A 387 -1.53 -25.25 17.98
C ILE A 387 -2.33 -24.45 16.95
N PHE A 388 -3.52 -23.97 17.32
CA PHE A 388 -4.50 -23.41 16.37
C PHE A 388 -4.80 -21.92 16.57
N TYR A 389 -5.15 -21.24 15.48
CA TYR A 389 -5.64 -19.86 15.44
C TYR A 389 -7.10 -19.73 15.93
N SER A 390 -7.63 -18.52 16.13
CA SER A 390 -9.01 -18.36 16.62
C SER A 390 -10.08 -18.96 15.71
N ASP A 391 -9.79 -19.08 14.41
CA ASP A 391 -10.64 -19.75 13.43
C ASP A 391 -10.53 -21.30 13.46
N GLY A 392 -9.69 -21.85 14.34
CA GLY A 392 -9.44 -23.28 14.48
C GLY A 392 -8.42 -23.86 13.48
N SER A 393 -7.86 -23.05 12.59
CA SER A 393 -6.86 -23.51 11.62
C SER A 393 -5.53 -23.83 12.32
N ASN A 394 -4.88 -24.90 11.87
CA ASN A 394 -3.60 -25.32 12.44
C ASN A 394 -2.48 -24.33 12.04
N SER A 395 -1.63 -23.97 13.01
CA SER A 395 -0.42 -23.18 12.79
C SER A 395 0.69 -23.96 12.09
N GLY A 396 0.69 -25.29 12.19
CA GLY A 396 1.78 -26.12 11.70
C GLY A 396 2.99 -26.22 12.64
N ILE A 397 2.95 -25.51 13.78
CA ILE A 397 4.02 -25.57 14.78
C ILE A 397 3.94 -26.88 15.54
N VAL A 398 5.09 -27.49 15.83
CA VAL A 398 5.24 -28.63 16.73
C VAL A 398 6.22 -28.27 17.84
N ILE A 399 5.86 -28.62 19.08
CA ILE A 399 6.71 -28.51 20.26
C ILE A 399 6.84 -29.90 20.88
N ASP A 400 8.06 -30.39 21.00
CA ASP A 400 8.35 -31.69 21.62
C ASP A 400 9.73 -31.71 22.31
N ASN A 401 10.19 -32.91 22.68
CA ASN A 401 11.48 -33.14 23.32
C ASN A 401 11.74 -32.25 24.55
N VAL A 402 10.72 -32.08 25.40
CA VAL A 402 10.79 -31.25 26.60
C VAL A 402 11.62 -31.95 27.68
N VAL A 403 12.75 -31.36 28.07
CA VAL A 403 13.71 -31.91 29.03
C VAL A 403 14.07 -30.87 30.08
N THR A 404 13.74 -31.14 31.35
CA THR A 404 14.20 -30.33 32.49
C THR A 404 15.67 -30.63 32.78
N LYS A 405 16.50 -29.59 32.88
CA LYS A 405 17.94 -29.67 33.13
C LYS A 405 18.25 -29.58 34.63
N GLU A 406 19.45 -30.00 35.02
CA GLU A 406 19.92 -29.94 36.41
C GLU A 406 19.99 -28.51 36.96
N ASP A 407 20.19 -27.50 36.10
CA ASP A 407 20.20 -26.08 36.47
C ASP A 407 18.80 -25.48 36.68
N GLY A 408 17.74 -26.29 36.54
CA GLY A 408 16.36 -25.88 36.71
C GLY A 408 15.73 -25.20 35.48
N SER A 409 16.47 -25.04 34.38
CA SER A 409 15.91 -24.63 33.09
C SER A 409 15.28 -25.82 32.34
N VAL A 410 14.52 -25.55 31.28
CA VAL A 410 13.95 -26.58 30.40
C VAL A 410 14.41 -26.36 28.96
N SER A 411 14.85 -27.42 28.27
CA SER A 411 15.04 -27.41 26.82
C SER A 411 13.89 -28.09 26.10
N PHE A 412 13.60 -27.66 24.88
CA PHE A 412 12.55 -28.21 24.03
C PHE A 412 12.86 -27.91 22.57
N ASP A 413 12.30 -28.71 21.67
CA ASP A 413 12.40 -28.51 20.24
C ASP A 413 11.15 -27.80 19.72
N VAL A 414 11.35 -26.89 18.76
CA VAL A 414 10.28 -26.22 18.01
C VAL A 414 10.49 -26.48 16.53
N GLU A 415 9.45 -26.96 15.86
CA GLU A 415 9.38 -27.04 14.40
C GLU A 415 8.36 -26.02 13.88
N PHE A 416 8.78 -25.17 12.94
CA PHE A 416 7.92 -24.28 12.18
C PHE A 416 7.52 -24.91 10.83
N PRO A 417 6.31 -24.64 10.32
CA PRO A 417 5.89 -25.20 9.04
C PRO A 417 6.72 -24.67 7.87
N VAL A 418 7.00 -25.55 6.91
CA VAL A 418 7.53 -25.13 5.61
C VAL A 418 6.37 -24.71 4.72
N LEU A 419 6.17 -23.39 4.57
CA LEU A 419 5.10 -22.83 3.75
C LEU A 419 5.64 -22.51 2.35
N SER A 420 4.99 -23.03 1.31
CA SER A 420 5.29 -22.69 -0.08
C SER A 420 4.28 -21.69 -0.64
N ALA A 421 4.75 -20.81 -1.53
CA ALA A 421 3.87 -19.89 -2.28
C ALA A 421 2.91 -20.64 -3.22
N ASP A 422 3.11 -21.94 -3.45
CA ASP A 422 2.25 -22.78 -4.28
C ASP A 422 0.97 -23.22 -3.54
N SER A 423 0.97 -23.16 -2.21
CA SER A 423 -0.12 -23.69 -1.38
C SER A 423 -0.60 -22.73 -0.30
N TYR A 424 0.13 -21.65 -0.05
CA TYR A 424 -0.20 -20.69 1.01
C TYR A 424 0.07 -19.25 0.60
N TRP A 425 -0.74 -18.35 1.17
CA TRP A 425 -0.50 -16.92 1.14
C TRP A 425 0.69 -16.57 2.01
N LEU A 426 1.74 -16.01 1.41
CA LEU A 426 2.95 -15.57 2.08
C LEU A 426 3.04 -14.05 2.12
N PRO A 427 3.57 -13.43 3.17
CA PRO A 427 3.74 -11.98 3.24
C PRO A 427 4.76 -11.49 2.19
N LYS A 428 4.48 -10.33 1.60
CA LYS A 428 5.38 -9.61 0.69
C LYS A 428 5.62 -8.19 1.21
N GLY A 429 6.85 -7.95 1.66
CA GLY A 429 7.19 -6.71 2.36
C GLY A 429 6.65 -6.69 3.80
N GLU A 430 6.97 -5.62 4.53
CA GLU A 430 6.48 -5.38 5.88
C GLU A 430 5.06 -4.80 5.86
N SER A 431 4.28 -5.01 6.94
CA SER A 431 2.98 -4.38 7.10
C SER A 431 3.12 -2.88 7.35
N ILE A 432 2.17 -2.09 6.83
CA ILE A 432 2.17 -0.62 6.94
C ILE A 432 1.09 -0.21 7.93
N ASN A 433 1.51 0.44 9.03
CA ASN A 433 0.60 0.92 10.07
C ASN A 433 -0.11 2.22 9.66
N GLY A 434 -1.37 2.32 10.02
CA GLY A 434 -2.24 3.47 9.76
C GLY A 434 -2.73 3.62 8.31
N LEU A 435 -2.43 2.68 7.41
CA LEU A 435 -2.82 2.74 6.00
C LEU A 435 -4.21 2.13 5.77
N SER A 436 -5.16 2.97 5.34
CA SER A 436 -6.51 2.60 4.92
C SER A 436 -6.71 2.79 3.41
N SER A 437 -7.80 2.25 2.85
CA SER A 437 -8.13 2.31 1.42
C SER A 437 -6.96 1.87 0.51
N PRO A 438 -6.40 0.66 0.70
CA PRO A 438 -5.23 0.24 -0.03
C PRO A 438 -5.55 -0.04 -1.51
N ALA A 439 -4.63 0.31 -2.40
CA ALA A 439 -4.66 -0.05 -3.82
C ALA A 439 -3.27 -0.51 -4.28
N ILE A 440 -3.19 -1.57 -5.08
CA ILE A 440 -1.91 -2.20 -5.45
C ILE A 440 -1.80 -2.44 -6.96
N THR A 441 -0.62 -2.20 -7.51
CA THR A 441 -0.30 -2.48 -8.91
C THR A 441 1.17 -2.86 -9.07
N GLY A 442 1.59 -3.22 -10.27
CA GLY A 442 2.99 -3.53 -10.55
C GLY A 442 3.32 -3.58 -12.03
N ASP A 443 4.56 -3.95 -12.34
CA ASP A 443 4.92 -4.36 -13.70
C ASP A 443 4.37 -5.76 -14.01
N THR A 444 4.28 -6.11 -15.30
CA THR A 444 3.72 -7.40 -15.74
C THR A 444 4.48 -8.62 -15.21
N THR A 445 5.68 -8.44 -14.64
CA THR A 445 6.48 -9.51 -14.04
C THR A 445 6.29 -9.63 -12.53
N GLY A 446 5.66 -8.64 -11.88
CA GLY A 446 5.59 -8.52 -10.43
C GLY A 446 6.93 -8.16 -9.76
N ASN A 447 7.95 -7.77 -10.53
CA ASN A 447 9.26 -7.41 -10.00
C ASN A 447 9.30 -6.00 -9.42
N SER A 448 8.38 -5.14 -9.85
CA SER A 448 8.18 -3.80 -9.31
C SER A 448 6.73 -3.71 -8.86
N LEU A 449 6.51 -3.54 -7.56
CA LEU A 449 5.19 -3.34 -6.98
C LEU A 449 5.06 -1.90 -6.47
N TYR A 450 3.85 -1.38 -6.58
CA TYR A 450 3.46 -0.07 -6.08
C TYR A 450 2.19 -0.21 -5.26
N LEU A 451 2.18 0.41 -4.09
CA LEU A 451 1.08 0.39 -3.14
C LEU A 451 0.73 1.84 -2.79
N ALA A 452 -0.55 2.19 -2.84
CA ALA A 452 -1.03 3.48 -2.38
C ALA A 452 -2.13 3.31 -1.33
N GLY A 453 -2.28 4.31 -0.48
CA GLY A 453 -3.34 4.36 0.51
C GLY A 453 -3.31 5.64 1.33
N ILE A 454 -4.20 5.72 2.30
CA ILE A 454 -4.40 6.91 3.12
C ILE A 454 -3.89 6.64 4.53
N VAL A 455 -3.06 7.55 5.05
CA VAL A 455 -2.57 7.47 6.42
C VAL A 455 -3.05 8.69 7.21
N ASN A 456 -3.52 8.46 8.44
CA ASN A 456 -3.81 9.55 9.37
C ASN A 456 -2.54 9.95 10.12
N GLU A 457 -1.99 11.11 9.81
CA GLU A 457 -0.83 11.69 10.49
C GLU A 457 -1.26 13.00 11.18
N ASN A 458 -1.17 13.03 12.52
CA ASN A 458 -1.51 14.20 13.35
C ASN A 458 -2.95 14.74 13.12
N GLY A 459 -3.92 13.84 12.94
CA GLY A 459 -5.33 14.21 12.72
C GLY A 459 -5.64 14.66 11.29
N LYS A 460 -4.70 14.56 10.35
CA LYS A 460 -4.91 14.80 8.92
C LYS A 460 -4.75 13.53 8.12
N ASN A 461 -5.64 13.32 7.16
CA ASN A 461 -5.53 12.21 6.22
C ASN A 461 -4.61 12.60 5.07
N GLN A 462 -3.65 11.73 4.74
CA GLN A 462 -2.66 11.97 3.69
C GLN A 462 -2.55 10.78 2.74
N LEU A 463 -2.44 11.06 1.45
CA LEU A 463 -2.08 10.05 0.45
C LEU A 463 -0.60 9.67 0.63
N LYS A 464 -0.32 8.37 0.79
CA LYS A 464 1.03 7.80 0.78
C LYS A 464 1.14 6.77 -0.32
N ILE A 465 2.31 6.72 -0.95
CA ILE A 465 2.63 5.80 -2.04
C ILE A 465 3.96 5.14 -1.72
N TYR A 466 4.03 3.84 -1.98
CA TYR A 466 5.17 2.99 -1.67
C TYR A 466 5.57 2.20 -2.92
N SER A 467 6.85 1.87 -3.01
CA SER A 467 7.41 0.98 -4.02
C SER A 467 8.17 -0.17 -3.37
N LEU A 468 8.16 -1.34 -4.02
CA LEU A 468 8.91 -2.52 -3.59
C LEU A 468 9.51 -3.22 -4.82
N GLY A 469 10.84 -3.33 -4.86
CA GLY A 469 11.53 -4.10 -5.89
C GLY A 469 11.54 -5.61 -5.60
N ALA A 470 11.90 -6.41 -6.60
CA ALA A 470 11.84 -7.88 -6.54
C ALA A 470 12.57 -8.48 -5.34
N SER A 471 13.78 -7.98 -5.06
CA SER A 471 14.67 -8.43 -3.97
C SER A 471 14.51 -7.62 -2.68
N ASP A 472 13.67 -6.59 -2.66
CA ASP A 472 13.47 -5.76 -1.47
C ASP A 472 12.57 -6.49 -0.46
N SER A 473 12.88 -6.35 0.82
CA SER A 473 12.06 -6.85 1.93
C SER A 473 11.22 -5.76 2.60
N SER A 474 11.47 -4.49 2.29
CA SER A 474 10.85 -3.32 2.94
C SER A 474 10.33 -2.32 1.91
N TRP A 475 9.12 -1.81 2.14
CA TRP A 475 8.51 -0.79 1.30
C TRP A 475 9.28 0.54 1.35
N LYS A 476 9.52 1.14 0.19
CA LYS A 476 10.17 2.46 0.06
C LYS A 476 9.11 3.51 -0.24
N VAL A 477 8.99 4.50 0.65
CA VAL A 477 8.08 5.64 0.46
C VAL A 477 8.49 6.40 -0.80
N MET A 478 7.56 6.56 -1.72
CA MET A 478 7.72 7.44 -2.89
C MET A 478 7.30 8.86 -2.51
N GLN A 479 7.74 9.84 -3.31
CA GLN A 479 7.31 11.21 -3.08
C GLN A 479 5.79 11.32 -3.33
N ALA A 480 5.03 11.58 -2.26
CA ALA A 480 3.62 11.98 -2.31
C ALA A 480 3.25 12.62 -0.97
N ALA A 481 2.65 13.81 -1.02
CA ALA A 481 2.06 14.48 0.14
C ALA A 481 0.92 15.37 -0.34
N ALA A 482 -0.24 14.75 -0.59
CA ALA A 482 -1.49 15.46 -0.76
C ALA A 482 -2.37 15.23 0.48
N ASP A 483 -2.87 16.30 1.07
CA ASP A 483 -3.94 16.22 2.06
C ASP A 483 -5.21 15.73 1.35
N VAL A 484 -5.90 14.74 1.95
CA VAL A 484 -7.06 14.08 1.34
C VAL A 484 -8.32 14.25 2.19
N GLY A 485 -9.48 14.17 1.52
CA GLY A 485 -10.79 14.17 2.17
C GLY A 485 -10.98 12.95 3.09
N ARG A 486 -11.89 13.08 4.07
CA ARG A 486 -12.26 11.95 4.94
C ARG A 486 -13.05 10.91 4.13
N GLY A 487 -12.64 9.64 4.19
CA GLY A 487 -13.30 8.55 3.46
C GLY A 487 -12.93 8.48 1.97
N SER A 488 -11.82 9.13 1.58
CA SER A 488 -11.31 9.07 0.21
C SER A 488 -11.00 7.63 -0.21
N GLN A 489 -11.28 7.32 -1.47
CA GLN A 489 -10.87 6.09 -2.14
C GLN A 489 -9.58 6.37 -2.94
N VAL A 490 -8.75 5.35 -3.11
CA VAL A 490 -7.51 5.45 -3.87
C VAL A 490 -7.50 4.36 -4.93
N ASP A 491 -6.97 4.69 -6.10
CA ASP A 491 -6.62 3.71 -7.11
C ASP A 491 -5.23 4.00 -7.68
N ILE A 492 -4.51 2.96 -8.11
CA ILE A 492 -3.13 3.07 -8.62
C ILE A 492 -2.93 2.18 -9.84
N LEU A 493 -2.29 2.72 -10.87
CA LEU A 493 -2.02 2.02 -12.12
C LEU A 493 -0.57 2.18 -12.56
N SER A 494 0.14 1.06 -12.72
CA SER A 494 1.48 1.00 -13.31
C SER A 494 1.38 0.53 -14.75
N VAL A 495 1.69 1.42 -15.70
CA VAL A 495 1.58 1.13 -17.13
C VAL A 495 2.60 1.93 -17.93
N ALA A 496 3.13 1.34 -19.00
CA ALA A 496 4.13 1.97 -19.89
C ALA A 496 5.34 2.58 -19.13
N GLY A 497 5.79 1.94 -18.05
CA GLY A 497 6.91 2.40 -17.22
C GLY A 497 6.61 3.63 -16.34
N LYS A 498 5.34 3.99 -16.18
CA LYS A 498 4.88 5.12 -15.36
C LYS A 498 3.87 4.63 -14.33
N VAL A 499 3.78 5.36 -13.22
CA VAL A 499 2.83 5.09 -12.14
C VAL A 499 1.88 6.27 -12.01
N TYR A 500 0.58 5.97 -12.00
CA TYR A 500 -0.50 6.93 -11.88
C TYR A 500 -1.35 6.62 -10.65
N VAL A 501 -1.81 7.65 -9.94
CA VAL A 501 -2.65 7.49 -8.75
C VAL A 501 -3.86 8.40 -8.82
N ALA A 502 -5.04 7.85 -8.59
CA ALA A 502 -6.30 8.58 -8.43
C ALA A 502 -6.68 8.65 -6.94
N TYR A 503 -7.17 9.81 -6.50
CA TYR A 503 -7.56 10.07 -5.11
C TYR A 503 -8.51 11.28 -5.04
N THR A 504 -9.06 11.60 -3.85
CA THR A 504 -9.73 12.90 -3.62
C THR A 504 -8.89 13.85 -2.77
N ASP A 505 -8.79 15.11 -3.18
CA ASP A 505 -8.11 16.13 -2.39
C ASP A 505 -8.85 16.46 -1.09
N ALA A 506 -8.27 17.31 -0.23
CA ALA A 506 -8.88 17.73 1.04
C ALA A 506 -10.27 18.38 0.91
N SER A 507 -10.64 18.84 -0.28
CA SER A 507 -11.96 19.41 -0.59
C SER A 507 -12.92 18.38 -1.21
N GLY A 508 -12.50 17.12 -1.31
CA GLY A 508 -13.28 16.01 -1.88
C GLY A 508 -13.18 15.88 -3.39
N TYR A 509 -12.43 16.73 -4.09
CA TYR A 509 -12.39 16.67 -5.55
C TYR A 509 -11.48 15.56 -6.06
N LEU A 510 -11.97 14.80 -7.04
CA LEU A 510 -11.19 13.78 -7.75
C LEU A 510 -9.95 14.39 -8.41
N CYS A 511 -8.80 13.77 -8.16
CA CYS A 511 -7.49 14.16 -8.67
C CYS A 511 -6.74 12.94 -9.22
N VAL A 512 -5.88 13.15 -10.21
CA VAL A 512 -4.95 12.14 -10.75
C VAL A 512 -3.54 12.70 -10.77
N LEU A 513 -2.58 11.93 -10.25
CA LEU A 513 -1.15 12.23 -10.24
C LEU A 513 -0.41 11.22 -11.11
N GLN A 514 0.71 11.65 -11.70
CA GLN A 514 1.78 10.78 -12.13
C GLN A 514 2.92 10.87 -11.11
N VAL A 515 3.41 9.74 -10.64
CA VAL A 515 4.38 9.67 -9.53
C VAL A 515 5.62 8.87 -9.89
N SER A 516 6.72 9.25 -9.26
CA SER A 516 8.02 8.56 -9.33
C SER A 516 8.72 8.70 -7.98
N ALA A 517 9.90 8.09 -7.82
CA ALA A 517 10.66 8.22 -6.58
C ALA A 517 11.04 9.67 -6.25
N GLU A 518 11.27 10.51 -7.26
CA GLU A 518 11.83 11.86 -7.10
C GLU A 518 10.90 12.99 -7.55
N ASN A 519 9.72 12.67 -8.10
CA ASN A 519 8.84 13.67 -8.67
C ASN A 519 7.36 13.26 -8.64
N VAL A 520 6.50 14.27 -8.47
CA VAL A 520 5.04 14.18 -8.55
C VAL A 520 4.53 15.22 -9.53
N GLN A 521 3.72 14.79 -10.49
CA GLN A 521 3.09 15.65 -11.47
C GLN A 521 1.56 15.53 -11.39
N PRO A 522 0.83 16.59 -11.03
CA PRO A 522 -0.62 16.63 -11.18
C PRO A 522 -1.02 16.54 -12.65
N ILE A 523 -1.91 15.61 -12.97
CA ILE A 523 -2.39 15.36 -14.34
C ILE A 523 -3.78 15.91 -14.54
N TYR A 524 -4.68 15.60 -13.60
CA TYR A 524 -6.09 15.98 -13.70
C TYR A 524 -6.65 16.31 -12.32
N ARG A 525 -7.56 17.28 -12.28
CA ARG A 525 -8.40 17.59 -11.13
C ARG A 525 -9.79 17.93 -11.64
N SER A 526 -10.79 17.18 -11.18
CA SER A 526 -12.19 17.44 -11.56
C SER A 526 -12.67 18.78 -10.99
N GLN A 527 -13.57 19.43 -11.72
CA GLN A 527 -14.28 20.63 -11.26
C GLN A 527 -15.63 20.30 -10.62
N THR A 528 -16.13 19.08 -10.77
CA THR A 528 -17.51 18.70 -10.42
C THR A 528 -17.60 17.40 -9.63
N ALA A 529 -16.66 16.47 -9.77
CA ALA A 529 -16.66 15.20 -9.06
C ALA A 529 -16.14 15.38 -7.64
N ILE A 530 -17.06 15.43 -6.68
CA ILE A 530 -16.79 15.54 -5.23
C ILE A 530 -17.17 14.22 -4.57
N ASP A 531 -16.23 13.61 -3.85
CA ASP A 531 -16.35 12.36 -3.10
C ASP A 531 -17.03 11.23 -3.91
N PRO A 532 -16.53 10.88 -5.12
CA PRO A 532 -17.10 9.80 -5.90
C PRO A 532 -16.99 8.48 -5.11
N PRO A 533 -18.08 7.70 -4.98
CA PRO A 533 -18.08 6.45 -4.22
C PRO A 533 -17.19 5.36 -4.84
N ARG A 534 -16.83 5.51 -6.12
CA ARG A 534 -15.89 4.64 -6.84
C ARG A 534 -15.15 5.45 -7.89
N MET A 535 -13.85 5.22 -8.00
CA MET A 535 -12.99 5.76 -9.06
C MET A 535 -11.98 4.69 -9.48
N GLU A 536 -11.66 4.62 -10.78
CA GLU A 536 -10.70 3.66 -11.32
C GLU A 536 -9.94 4.21 -12.53
N LEU A 537 -8.64 3.96 -12.58
CA LEU A 537 -7.75 4.28 -13.68
C LEU A 537 -7.76 3.14 -14.69
N LEU A 538 -7.85 3.49 -15.97
CA LEU A 538 -7.75 2.55 -17.09
C LEU A 538 -6.74 3.08 -18.10
N TYR A 539 -6.00 2.19 -18.75
CA TYR A 539 -5.10 2.55 -19.84
C TYR A 539 -5.45 1.75 -21.07
N GLU A 540 -6.09 2.42 -22.02
CA GLU A 540 -6.63 1.79 -23.23
C GLU A 540 -6.39 2.72 -24.41
N GLN A 541 -6.06 2.12 -25.55
CA GLN A 541 -5.79 2.86 -26.80
C GLN A 541 -4.69 3.92 -26.62
N ASP A 542 -3.64 3.61 -25.84
CA ASP A 542 -2.56 4.52 -25.47
C ASP A 542 -2.98 5.81 -24.73
N ILE A 543 -4.18 5.79 -24.13
CA ILE A 543 -4.76 6.91 -23.40
C ILE A 543 -5.00 6.48 -21.95
N LEU A 544 -4.68 7.37 -21.02
CA LEU A 544 -5.03 7.23 -19.61
C LEU A 544 -6.43 7.78 -19.38
N TRP A 545 -7.31 6.96 -18.83
CA TRP A 545 -8.69 7.27 -18.51
C TRP A 545 -8.91 7.21 -17.01
N ILE A 546 -9.81 8.05 -16.52
CA ILE A 546 -10.35 7.96 -15.16
C ILE A 546 -11.86 7.73 -15.25
N SER A 547 -12.32 6.62 -14.70
CA SER A 547 -13.74 6.33 -14.53
C SER A 547 -14.18 6.64 -13.12
N TYR A 548 -15.37 7.22 -12.95
CA TYR A 548 -15.95 7.41 -11.62
C TYR A 548 -17.48 7.53 -11.69
N ALA A 549 -18.14 7.16 -10.59
CA ALA A 549 -19.57 7.37 -10.42
C ALA A 549 -19.84 8.70 -9.70
N VAL A 550 -20.85 9.44 -10.12
CA VAL A 550 -21.34 10.64 -9.41
C VAL A 550 -22.85 10.78 -9.59
N GLY A 551 -23.59 10.82 -8.48
CA GLY A 551 -25.06 10.87 -8.51
C GLY A 551 -25.65 9.70 -9.30
N ASN A 552 -26.32 10.01 -10.41
CA ASN A 552 -26.93 9.04 -11.32
C ASN A 552 -26.12 8.79 -12.61
N THR A 553 -24.85 9.20 -12.64
CA THR A 553 -23.99 9.10 -13.82
C THR A 553 -22.73 8.30 -13.54
N LEU A 554 -22.28 7.55 -14.55
CA LEU A 554 -20.98 6.91 -14.61
C LEU A 554 -20.18 7.57 -15.73
N GLU A 555 -19.08 8.22 -15.35
CA GLU A 555 -18.22 9.04 -16.20
C GLU A 555 -16.96 8.26 -16.64
N LEU A 556 -16.43 8.63 -17.80
CA LEU A 556 -15.16 8.12 -18.35
C LEU A 556 -14.40 9.24 -19.06
N ILE A 557 -13.39 9.78 -18.38
CA ILE A 557 -12.70 11.01 -18.76
C ILE A 557 -11.30 10.71 -19.28
N ASN A 558 -10.94 11.27 -20.44
CA ASN A 558 -9.55 11.29 -20.90
C ASN A 558 -8.80 12.36 -20.10
N VAL A 559 -7.88 11.95 -19.23
CA VAL A 559 -7.23 12.88 -18.29
C VAL A 559 -6.35 13.93 -18.97
N TRP A 560 -5.96 13.71 -20.22
CA TRP A 560 -5.14 14.64 -21.00
C TRP A 560 -5.98 15.66 -21.79
N GLN A 561 -7.23 15.31 -22.08
CA GLN A 561 -8.17 16.13 -22.86
C GLN A 561 -9.58 16.04 -22.27
N PRO A 562 -9.78 16.52 -21.03
CA PRO A 562 -11.04 16.30 -20.30
C PRO A 562 -12.26 16.95 -20.95
N ASP A 563 -12.08 18.06 -21.67
CA ASP A 563 -13.19 18.81 -22.30
C ASP A 563 -13.62 18.24 -23.66
N ASP A 564 -12.68 17.77 -24.49
CA ASP A 564 -12.92 17.38 -25.88
C ASP A 564 -12.73 15.88 -26.16
N GLY A 565 -12.00 15.17 -25.29
CA GLY A 565 -11.60 13.77 -25.48
C GLY A 565 -12.37 12.75 -24.62
N SER A 566 -13.32 13.21 -23.80
CA SER A 566 -14.10 12.37 -22.89
C SER A 566 -15.29 11.72 -23.60
N LEU A 567 -15.69 10.54 -23.10
CA LEU A 567 -16.84 9.81 -23.63
C LEU A 567 -18.14 10.29 -22.97
N PRO A 568 -19.30 10.15 -23.65
CA PRO A 568 -20.57 10.56 -23.06
C PRO A 568 -20.85 9.78 -21.76
N PRO A 569 -21.39 10.41 -20.70
CA PRO A 569 -21.73 9.72 -19.47
C PRO A 569 -22.82 8.67 -19.69
N LEU A 570 -22.72 7.56 -18.96
CA LEU A 570 -23.84 6.64 -18.80
C LEU A 570 -24.74 7.17 -17.67
N THR A 571 -26.00 7.46 -17.97
CA THR A 571 -26.95 8.05 -17.03
C THR A 571 -28.11 7.09 -16.75
N VAL A 572 -28.42 6.85 -15.47
CA VAL A 572 -29.61 6.11 -15.05
C VAL A 572 -30.79 7.04 -14.74
N SER A 573 -32.00 6.49 -14.76
CA SER A 573 -33.23 7.25 -14.52
C SER A 573 -33.42 7.70 -13.08
N GLY A 574 -33.01 6.88 -12.11
CA GLY A 574 -33.03 7.19 -10.70
C GLY A 574 -31.91 8.14 -10.29
N ASN A 575 -31.83 8.43 -9.00
CA ASN A 575 -30.89 9.43 -8.47
C ASN A 575 -29.53 8.84 -8.03
N TYR A 576 -29.34 7.53 -8.15
CA TYR A 576 -28.11 6.86 -7.69
C TYR A 576 -27.75 5.65 -8.54
N ILE A 577 -26.53 5.66 -9.07
CA ILE A 577 -25.94 4.57 -9.83
C ILE A 577 -25.00 3.74 -8.93
N SER A 578 -25.03 2.42 -9.07
CA SER A 578 -24.21 1.47 -8.30
C SER A 578 -23.68 0.34 -9.19
N GLY A 579 -22.82 -0.53 -8.65
CA GLY A 579 -22.29 -1.67 -9.42
C GLY A 579 -21.56 -1.27 -10.69
N THR A 580 -20.81 -0.16 -10.65
CA THR A 580 -20.31 0.53 -11.84
C THR A 580 -18.93 0.08 -12.27
N LYS A 581 -18.71 -0.32 -13.53
CA LYS A 581 -17.37 -0.64 -14.06
C LYS A 581 -17.31 -0.33 -15.54
N HIS A 582 -16.30 0.43 -15.99
CA HIS A 582 -15.98 0.51 -17.41
C HIS A 582 -14.94 -0.55 -17.78
N PHE A 583 -15.03 -1.07 -19.00
CA PHE A 583 -14.02 -1.97 -19.56
C PHE A 583 -14.02 -1.88 -21.08
N PHE A 584 -12.89 -2.22 -21.70
CA PHE A 584 -12.71 -2.17 -23.15
C PHE A 584 -12.63 -3.60 -23.71
N TYR A 585 -13.42 -3.87 -24.74
CA TYR A 585 -13.51 -5.19 -25.36
C TYR A 585 -13.86 -5.07 -26.84
N ASP A 586 -13.22 -5.87 -27.69
CA ASP A 586 -13.48 -5.91 -29.14
C ASP A 586 -13.59 -4.51 -29.79
N ASN A 587 -12.63 -3.64 -29.44
CA ASN A 587 -12.53 -2.25 -29.89
C ASN A 587 -13.76 -1.37 -29.56
N LYS A 588 -14.49 -1.70 -28.49
CA LYS A 588 -15.65 -0.96 -27.99
C LYS A 588 -15.58 -0.79 -26.48
N TRP A 589 -16.16 0.32 -26.01
CA TRP A 589 -16.33 0.58 -24.60
C TRP A 589 -17.62 -0.06 -24.08
N TYR A 590 -17.51 -0.70 -22.92
CA TYR A 590 -18.61 -1.29 -22.20
C TYR A 590 -18.68 -0.71 -20.79
N ALA A 591 -19.88 -0.74 -20.22
CA ALA A 591 -20.14 -0.30 -18.87
C ALA A 591 -21.09 -1.28 -18.17
N VAL A 592 -20.74 -1.68 -16.95
CA VAL A 592 -21.67 -2.30 -16.01
C VAL A 592 -22.25 -1.21 -15.12
N TYR A 593 -23.55 -1.29 -14.82
CA TYR A 593 -24.22 -0.32 -13.97
C TYR A 593 -25.52 -0.90 -13.38
N CYS A 594 -26.01 -0.28 -12.30
CA CYS A 594 -27.29 -0.59 -11.67
C CYS A 594 -27.97 0.72 -11.25
N ASP A 595 -29.26 0.88 -11.57
CA ASP A 595 -30.10 1.94 -11.01
C ASP A 595 -30.59 1.49 -9.62
N TYR A 596 -29.86 1.87 -8.59
CA TYR A 596 -30.01 1.28 -7.26
C TYR A 596 -31.41 1.49 -6.66
N PHE A 597 -32.06 2.61 -6.96
CA PHE A 597 -33.36 2.97 -6.38
C PHE A 597 -34.55 2.65 -7.29
N ALA A 598 -34.31 2.25 -8.55
CA ALA A 598 -35.36 1.76 -9.42
C ALA A 598 -36.05 0.51 -8.82
N GLN A 599 -37.33 0.36 -9.17
CA GLN A 599 -38.21 -0.69 -8.68
C GLN A 599 -38.32 -1.82 -9.70
N GLY A 600 -38.57 -3.04 -9.22
CA GLY A 600 -38.65 -4.22 -10.09
C GLY A 600 -37.35 -4.49 -10.83
N THR A 601 -37.45 -5.00 -12.06
CA THR A 601 -36.31 -5.38 -12.91
C THR A 601 -35.53 -4.18 -13.45
N ASP A 602 -36.09 -2.97 -13.41
CA ASP A 602 -35.39 -1.75 -13.83
C ASP A 602 -34.23 -1.40 -12.90
N GLY A 603 -34.25 -1.91 -11.66
CA GLY A 603 -33.14 -1.78 -10.72
C GLY A 603 -32.09 -2.88 -10.80
N ASN A 604 -32.23 -3.86 -11.71
CA ASN A 604 -31.24 -4.93 -11.85
C ASN A 604 -29.90 -4.39 -12.41
N GLY A 605 -28.82 -5.11 -12.12
CA GLY A 605 -27.54 -4.89 -12.78
C GLY A 605 -27.68 -5.03 -14.29
N CYS A 606 -27.01 -4.17 -15.05
CA CYS A 606 -27.09 -4.09 -16.49
C CYS A 606 -25.69 -3.93 -17.08
N ILE A 607 -25.53 -4.40 -18.31
CA ILE A 607 -24.32 -4.17 -19.12
C ILE A 607 -24.74 -3.38 -20.36
N ALA A 608 -24.02 -2.31 -20.66
CA ALA A 608 -24.21 -1.51 -21.86
C ALA A 608 -22.93 -1.45 -22.70
N VAL A 609 -23.11 -1.18 -23.99
CA VAL A 609 -22.03 -0.91 -24.96
C VAL A 609 -22.20 0.51 -25.51
N LEU A 610 -21.10 1.22 -25.71
CA LEU A 610 -21.10 2.51 -26.38
C LEU A 610 -21.10 2.30 -27.90
N GLN A 611 -22.19 2.68 -28.56
CA GLN A 611 -22.34 2.63 -30.02
C GLN A 611 -23.06 3.87 -30.53
N ASP A 612 -22.61 4.38 -31.67
CA ASP A 612 -23.20 5.57 -32.33
C ASP A 612 -23.28 6.81 -31.42
N GLY A 613 -22.35 6.93 -30.47
CA GLY A 613 -22.25 8.06 -29.54
C GLY A 613 -23.17 8.00 -28.32
N TYR A 614 -23.82 6.86 -28.04
CA TYR A 614 -24.65 6.68 -26.85
C TYR A 614 -24.57 5.25 -26.27
N TRP A 615 -24.85 5.13 -24.98
CA TRP A 615 -24.85 3.85 -24.28
C TRP A 615 -26.11 3.04 -24.59
N GLN A 616 -25.93 1.80 -25.05
CA GLN A 616 -27.00 0.88 -25.40
C GLN A 616 -26.98 -0.32 -24.45
N LYS A 617 -28.09 -0.56 -23.74
CA LYS A 617 -28.24 -1.73 -22.86
C LYS A 617 -28.18 -3.02 -23.68
N LEU A 618 -27.34 -3.95 -23.24
CA LEU A 618 -27.01 -5.20 -23.91
C LEU A 618 -27.45 -6.42 -23.09
N TYR A 619 -27.32 -6.36 -21.76
CA TYR A 619 -27.68 -7.46 -20.86
C TYR A 619 -28.27 -6.94 -19.54
N THR A 620 -29.12 -7.75 -18.89
CA THR A 620 -29.69 -7.51 -17.56
C THR A 620 -29.45 -8.74 -16.69
N MET A 621 -28.94 -8.53 -15.47
CA MET A 621 -28.61 -9.55 -14.47
C MET A 621 -29.89 -9.97 -13.73
N ASP A 622 -30.58 -10.97 -14.25
CA ASP A 622 -31.89 -11.38 -13.74
C ASP A 622 -31.76 -12.28 -12.49
N GLN A 623 -30.69 -13.09 -12.39
CA GLN A 623 -30.52 -13.99 -11.25
C GLN A 623 -29.96 -13.27 -10.02
N LEU A 624 -28.97 -12.39 -10.21
CA LEU A 624 -28.40 -11.58 -9.12
C LEU A 624 -29.38 -10.48 -8.66
N GLY A 625 -30.12 -9.91 -9.62
CA GLY A 625 -30.92 -8.70 -9.41
C GLY A 625 -30.04 -7.45 -9.30
N LYS A 626 -30.12 -6.72 -8.19
CA LYS A 626 -29.38 -5.46 -8.00
C LYS A 626 -27.89 -5.69 -7.82
N ALA A 627 -27.05 -5.08 -8.66
CA ALA A 627 -25.61 -5.12 -8.51
C ALA A 627 -25.12 -3.92 -7.67
N SER A 628 -24.62 -4.18 -6.47
CA SER A 628 -24.04 -3.18 -5.57
C SER A 628 -22.58 -2.90 -5.91
N TYR A 629 -21.81 -3.96 -6.18
CA TYR A 629 -20.40 -3.90 -6.60
C TYR A 629 -20.16 -4.84 -7.78
N VAL A 630 -19.28 -4.46 -8.70
CA VAL A 630 -18.89 -5.29 -9.85
C VAL A 630 -17.42 -5.11 -10.17
N ASP A 631 -16.72 -6.18 -10.50
CA ASP A 631 -15.43 -6.11 -11.17
C ASP A 631 -15.45 -6.89 -12.48
N ALA A 632 -14.64 -6.48 -13.45
CA ALA A 632 -14.65 -7.04 -14.81
C ALA A 632 -13.25 -7.18 -15.36
N CYS A 633 -13.01 -8.28 -16.08
CA CYS A 633 -11.75 -8.58 -16.74
C CYS A 633 -11.99 -9.17 -18.13
N VAL A 634 -11.10 -8.85 -19.07
CA VAL A 634 -11.08 -9.40 -20.43
C VAL A 634 -9.87 -10.31 -20.55
N ALA A 635 -10.08 -11.58 -20.87
CA ALA A 635 -8.99 -12.55 -21.03
C ALA A 635 -9.38 -13.64 -22.03
N GLY A 636 -8.41 -14.12 -22.82
CA GLY A 636 -8.64 -15.18 -23.81
C GLY A 636 -9.76 -14.89 -24.83
N GLY A 637 -10.08 -13.62 -25.09
CA GLY A 637 -11.19 -13.22 -25.95
C GLY A 637 -12.58 -13.40 -25.32
N LYS A 638 -12.66 -13.59 -23.99
CA LYS A 638 -13.90 -13.70 -23.22
C LYS A 638 -14.00 -12.56 -22.20
N LEU A 639 -15.23 -12.24 -21.82
CA LEU A 639 -15.51 -11.34 -20.69
C LEU A 639 -15.80 -12.17 -19.44
N TYR A 640 -15.27 -11.71 -18.33
CA TYR A 640 -15.51 -12.25 -17.00
C TYR A 640 -15.91 -11.12 -16.08
N LEU A 641 -17.01 -11.27 -15.35
CA LEU A 641 -17.47 -10.29 -14.37
C LEU A 641 -17.82 -11.00 -13.07
N ALA A 642 -17.41 -10.41 -11.95
CA ALA A 642 -17.88 -10.81 -10.63
C ALA A 642 -18.72 -9.67 -10.05
N ALA A 643 -19.93 -9.98 -9.61
CA ALA A 643 -20.90 -8.98 -9.15
C ALA A 643 -21.52 -9.39 -7.81
N VAL A 644 -21.76 -8.42 -6.92
CA VAL A 644 -22.30 -8.65 -5.57
C VAL A 644 -23.57 -7.84 -5.36
N ASN A 645 -24.54 -8.44 -4.69
CA ASN A 645 -25.70 -7.78 -4.11
C ASN A 645 -25.55 -7.72 -2.58
N ASN A 646 -25.19 -6.56 -2.06
CA ASN A 646 -24.83 -6.40 -0.65
C ASN A 646 -26.06 -6.59 0.27
N SER A 647 -27.27 -6.39 -0.24
CA SER A 647 -28.51 -6.48 0.55
C SER A 647 -28.84 -7.91 1.01
N ASN A 648 -28.38 -8.92 0.27
CA ASN A 648 -28.66 -10.33 0.54
C ASN A 648 -27.40 -11.21 0.51
N ALA A 649 -26.21 -10.61 0.42
CA ALA A 649 -24.92 -11.27 0.36
C ALA A 649 -24.75 -12.25 -0.82
N THR A 650 -25.44 -12.02 -1.93
CA THR A 650 -25.36 -12.88 -3.11
C THR A 650 -24.24 -12.41 -4.04
N THR A 651 -23.39 -13.34 -4.50
CA THR A 651 -22.38 -13.08 -5.53
C THR A 651 -22.73 -13.85 -6.79
N ALA A 652 -22.50 -13.24 -7.95
CA ALA A 652 -22.64 -13.88 -9.25
C ALA A 652 -21.34 -13.77 -10.06
N MET A 653 -21.07 -14.80 -10.85
CA MET A 653 -20.09 -14.75 -11.94
C MET A 653 -20.85 -14.67 -13.25
N LEU A 654 -20.49 -13.71 -14.11
CA LEU A 654 -20.97 -13.63 -15.48
C LEU A 654 -19.82 -13.88 -16.45
N THR A 655 -20.09 -14.65 -17.50
CA THR A 655 -19.14 -14.85 -18.60
C THR A 655 -19.80 -14.56 -19.95
N TYR A 656 -19.00 -14.03 -20.87
CA TYR A 656 -19.42 -13.85 -22.26
C TYR A 656 -18.38 -14.46 -23.19
N ASP A 657 -18.83 -15.38 -24.04
CA ASP A 657 -17.98 -16.12 -24.98
C ASP A 657 -17.92 -15.50 -26.38
N GLY A 658 -18.52 -14.32 -26.56
CA GLY A 658 -18.70 -13.66 -27.87
C GLY A 658 -20.05 -13.96 -28.54
N GLN A 659 -20.86 -14.87 -27.99
CA GLN A 659 -22.19 -15.18 -28.49
C GLN A 659 -23.27 -15.00 -27.42
N GLN A 660 -23.07 -15.58 -26.24
CA GLN A 660 -24.07 -15.60 -25.18
C GLN A 660 -23.48 -15.24 -23.82
N TRP A 661 -24.33 -14.64 -22.98
CA TRP A 661 -24.03 -14.37 -21.59
C TRP A 661 -24.49 -15.55 -20.73
N ASP A 662 -23.63 -15.97 -19.82
CA ASP A 662 -23.93 -16.96 -18.80
C ASP A 662 -23.79 -16.30 -17.42
N GLU A 663 -24.84 -16.35 -16.60
CA GLU A 663 -24.91 -15.78 -15.25
C GLU A 663 -25.08 -16.91 -14.24
N ASN A 664 -24.14 -17.03 -13.31
CA ASN A 664 -24.13 -18.09 -12.29
C ASN A 664 -24.03 -17.51 -10.88
N ILE A 665 -24.98 -17.87 -10.01
CA ILE A 665 -24.91 -17.54 -8.59
C ILE A 665 -23.89 -18.43 -7.88
N LEU A 666 -22.98 -17.82 -7.13
CA LEU A 666 -21.90 -18.50 -6.43
C LEU A 666 -22.34 -18.80 -4.99
N THR A 667 -22.70 -20.04 -4.70
CA THR A 667 -23.25 -20.41 -3.38
C THR A 667 -22.22 -20.33 -2.25
N ASP A 668 -20.96 -20.69 -2.53
CA ASP A 668 -19.87 -20.72 -1.55
C ASP A 668 -19.06 -19.41 -1.45
N ILE A 669 -19.41 -18.42 -2.29
CA ILE A 669 -18.74 -17.12 -2.36
C ILE A 669 -19.80 -16.06 -2.07
N GLN A 670 -19.87 -15.62 -0.83
CA GLN A 670 -20.87 -14.65 -0.36
C GLN A 670 -20.17 -13.44 0.23
N SER A 671 -20.45 -12.26 -0.32
CA SER A 671 -19.88 -10.98 0.11
C SER A 671 -20.97 -9.98 0.44
N ARG A 672 -20.74 -9.16 1.47
CA ARG A 672 -21.61 -8.02 1.82
C ARG A 672 -21.00 -6.67 1.46
N ASP A 673 -19.76 -6.66 0.99
CA ASP A 673 -19.00 -5.44 0.73
C ASP A 673 -18.58 -5.38 -0.75
N VAL A 674 -17.41 -5.95 -1.05
CA VAL A 674 -16.70 -5.79 -2.31
C VAL A 674 -16.28 -7.16 -2.85
N VAL A 675 -16.17 -7.24 -4.18
CA VAL A 675 -15.53 -8.34 -4.88
C VAL A 675 -14.46 -7.77 -5.82
N ARG A 676 -13.36 -8.52 -6.00
CA ARG A 676 -12.35 -8.25 -7.03
C ARG A 676 -12.15 -9.47 -7.92
N LEU A 677 -11.79 -9.23 -9.16
CA LEU A 677 -11.60 -10.25 -10.17
C LEU A 677 -10.25 -10.10 -10.86
N VAL A 678 -9.52 -11.20 -10.93
CA VAL A 678 -8.35 -11.37 -11.81
C VAL A 678 -8.62 -12.55 -12.72
N VAL A 679 -8.21 -12.47 -13.99
CA VAL A 679 -8.15 -13.65 -14.85
C VAL A 679 -6.72 -13.84 -15.30
N LYS A 680 -6.18 -15.03 -15.05
CA LYS A 680 -4.83 -15.41 -15.46
C LYS A 680 -4.86 -16.80 -16.06
N ASP A 681 -4.29 -16.94 -17.26
CA ASP A 681 -4.25 -18.19 -18.01
C ASP A 681 -5.65 -18.83 -18.16
N ARG A 682 -6.63 -17.95 -18.46
CA ARG A 682 -8.07 -18.25 -18.61
C ARG A 682 -8.76 -18.80 -17.36
N ILE A 683 -8.10 -18.73 -16.20
CA ILE A 683 -8.67 -19.10 -14.90
C ILE A 683 -9.09 -17.80 -14.19
N PRO A 684 -10.40 -17.59 -13.92
CA PRO A 684 -10.84 -16.48 -13.11
C PRO A 684 -10.61 -16.77 -11.62
N TYR A 685 -10.09 -15.77 -10.93
CA TYR A 685 -9.88 -15.72 -9.49
C TYR A 685 -10.77 -14.63 -8.91
N VAL A 686 -11.58 -14.99 -7.92
CA VAL A 686 -12.49 -14.09 -7.22
C VAL A 686 -12.00 -13.90 -5.79
N PHE A 687 -11.88 -12.64 -5.38
CA PHE A 687 -11.49 -12.25 -4.03
C PHE A 687 -12.64 -11.51 -3.36
N TRP A 688 -12.93 -11.84 -2.11
CA TRP A 688 -14.04 -11.25 -1.37
C TRP A 688 -13.81 -11.27 0.15
N THR A 689 -14.55 -10.43 0.85
CA THR A 689 -14.67 -10.51 2.31
C THR A 689 -15.92 -11.31 2.69
N SER A 690 -15.75 -12.32 3.54
CA SER A 690 -16.83 -13.19 4.01
C SER A 690 -17.24 -12.88 5.45
N GLY A 691 -18.54 -13.00 5.73
CA GLY A 691 -19.11 -12.84 7.07
C GLY A 691 -19.03 -11.40 7.61
N ASN A 692 -19.48 -11.22 8.86
CA ASN A 692 -19.39 -9.93 9.56
C ASN A 692 -17.97 -9.61 10.04
N GLU A 693 -17.13 -10.65 10.16
CA GLU A 693 -15.72 -10.57 10.57
C GLU A 693 -14.80 -10.09 9.42
N LYS A 694 -15.37 -9.84 8.23
CA LYS A 694 -14.69 -9.37 7.02
C LYS A 694 -13.42 -10.17 6.69
N ILE A 695 -13.58 -11.48 6.61
CA ILE A 695 -12.49 -12.42 6.33
C ILE A 695 -12.18 -12.37 4.83
N LEU A 696 -11.02 -11.85 4.44
CA LEU A 696 -10.58 -11.82 3.04
C LEU A 696 -10.16 -13.22 2.58
N GLN A 697 -10.80 -13.71 1.51
CA GLN A 697 -10.57 -15.01 0.92
C GLN A 697 -10.49 -14.91 -0.61
N ALA A 698 -9.99 -15.98 -1.23
CA ALA A 698 -9.94 -16.12 -2.67
C ALA A 698 -10.37 -17.51 -3.11
N ALA A 699 -10.89 -17.59 -4.32
CA ALA A 699 -11.26 -18.83 -4.99
C ALA A 699 -11.01 -18.68 -6.49
N TYR A 700 -10.83 -19.81 -7.17
CA TYR A 700 -10.67 -19.85 -8.61
C TYR A 700 -11.62 -20.86 -9.23
N LEU A 701 -11.98 -20.62 -10.48
CA LEU A 701 -12.79 -21.54 -11.27
C LEU A 701 -11.90 -22.35 -12.20
N LYS A 702 -11.85 -23.67 -11.99
CA LYS A 702 -11.13 -24.60 -12.86
C LYS A 702 -11.97 -25.86 -13.05
N ASP A 703 -12.01 -26.37 -14.28
CA ASP A 703 -12.80 -27.55 -14.65
C ASP A 703 -14.27 -27.44 -14.20
N ASP A 704 -14.88 -26.25 -14.43
CA ASP A 704 -16.26 -25.89 -14.06
C ASP A 704 -16.58 -25.99 -12.56
N SER A 705 -15.57 -25.98 -11.70
CA SER A 705 -15.71 -26.04 -10.24
C SER A 705 -14.94 -24.92 -9.55
N TRP A 706 -15.60 -24.27 -8.59
CA TRP A 706 -14.96 -23.28 -7.71
C TRP A 706 -14.17 -23.98 -6.62
N GLN A 707 -12.91 -23.58 -6.48
CA GLN A 707 -12.00 -24.11 -5.48
C GLN A 707 -11.42 -22.95 -4.66
N LYS A 708 -11.46 -23.06 -3.33
CA LYS A 708 -10.84 -22.05 -2.46
C LYS A 708 -9.32 -22.07 -2.64
N LEU A 709 -8.73 -20.88 -2.73
CA LEU A 709 -7.30 -20.70 -2.92
C LEU A 709 -6.63 -20.51 -1.55
N ALA A 710 -6.17 -21.63 -0.99
CA ALA A 710 -5.57 -21.73 0.35
C ALA A 710 -6.47 -21.24 1.50
N SER A 711 -5.88 -21.05 2.69
CA SER A 711 -6.54 -20.47 3.86
C SER A 711 -6.76 -18.96 3.71
N THR A 712 -7.50 -18.38 4.66
CA THR A 712 -7.75 -16.93 4.80
C THR A 712 -6.52 -16.06 4.51
N ILE A 713 -6.72 -15.01 3.71
CA ILE A 713 -5.70 -13.99 3.39
C ILE A 713 -5.56 -13.02 4.56
N GLY A 714 -6.67 -12.58 5.15
CA GLY A 714 -6.68 -11.70 6.32
C GLY A 714 -8.04 -11.66 7.00
N THR A 715 -8.08 -11.16 8.23
CA THR A 715 -9.30 -10.98 9.04
C THR A 715 -9.49 -9.51 9.37
N ASP A 716 -10.72 -9.07 9.66
CA ASP A 716 -11.05 -7.66 9.92
C ASP A 716 -10.68 -6.72 8.75
N ILE A 717 -10.79 -7.20 7.51
CA ILE A 717 -10.36 -6.44 6.33
C ILE A 717 -11.44 -5.46 5.90
N ASP A 718 -11.23 -4.17 6.14
CA ASP A 718 -12.17 -3.10 5.78
C ASP A 718 -12.01 -2.63 4.32
N GLY A 719 -10.81 -2.78 3.76
CA GLY A 719 -10.53 -2.49 2.35
C GLY A 719 -9.42 -3.38 1.80
N PHE A 720 -9.55 -3.79 0.54
CA PHE A 720 -8.57 -4.63 -0.13
C PHE A 720 -8.50 -4.35 -1.63
N ASP A 721 -7.38 -4.73 -2.21
CA ASP A 721 -7.17 -4.68 -3.65
C ASP A 721 -6.24 -5.82 -4.10
N ILE A 722 -6.25 -6.11 -5.40
CA ILE A 722 -5.50 -7.22 -5.97
C ILE A 722 -4.71 -6.83 -7.20
N PHE A 723 -3.61 -7.53 -7.41
CA PHE A 723 -2.79 -7.42 -8.61
C PHE A 723 -2.26 -8.80 -9.00
N CYS A 724 -2.07 -9.04 -10.30
CA CYS A 724 -1.41 -10.24 -10.79
C CYS A 724 -0.25 -9.86 -11.70
N GLY A 725 0.95 -10.27 -11.31
CA GLY A 725 2.17 -10.12 -12.08
C GLY A 725 2.75 -11.49 -12.39
N ASP A 726 3.02 -11.76 -13.66
CA ASP A 726 3.36 -13.09 -14.18
C ASP A 726 2.42 -14.17 -13.63
N ASN A 727 2.94 -15.17 -12.92
CA ASN A 727 2.15 -16.25 -12.32
C ASN A 727 1.95 -16.06 -10.79
N THR A 728 1.96 -14.81 -10.33
CA THR A 728 1.87 -14.47 -8.90
C THR A 728 0.71 -13.52 -8.65
N LEU A 729 -0.18 -13.91 -7.75
CA LEU A 729 -1.23 -13.06 -7.19
C LEU A 729 -0.65 -12.27 -6.02
N TYR A 730 -1.05 -11.01 -5.93
CA TYR A 730 -0.77 -10.10 -4.84
C TYR A 730 -2.10 -9.57 -4.32
N ALA A 731 -2.37 -9.77 -3.04
CA ALA A 731 -3.55 -9.25 -2.37
C ALA A 731 -3.12 -8.34 -1.24
N VAL A 732 -3.55 -7.08 -1.27
CA VAL A 732 -3.39 -6.16 -0.15
C VAL A 732 -4.70 -6.09 0.63
N GLY A 733 -4.63 -6.24 1.96
CA GLY A 733 -5.76 -6.03 2.84
C GLY A 733 -5.39 -5.08 3.98
N ALA A 734 -6.26 -4.12 4.27
CA ALA A 734 -6.15 -3.18 5.39
C ALA A 734 -7.20 -3.48 6.46
N THR A 735 -6.76 -3.59 7.71
CA THR A 735 -7.66 -3.81 8.84
C THR A 735 -8.43 -2.56 9.23
N THR A 736 -9.49 -2.70 10.04
CA THR A 736 -10.24 -1.55 10.59
C THR A 736 -9.34 -0.61 11.40
N ASN A 737 -8.31 -1.15 12.04
CA ASN A 737 -7.28 -0.39 12.77
C ASN A 737 -6.18 0.20 11.87
N GLY A 738 -6.30 0.06 10.55
CA GLY A 738 -5.39 0.64 9.55
C GLY A 738 -4.08 -0.12 9.39
N ILE A 739 -4.03 -1.43 9.64
CA ILE A 739 -2.82 -2.23 9.34
C ILE A 739 -2.99 -2.82 7.95
N ALA A 740 -2.20 -2.35 6.99
CA ALA A 740 -2.18 -2.89 5.64
C ALA A 740 -1.07 -3.93 5.47
N SER A 741 -1.41 -5.09 4.90
CA SER A 741 -0.45 -6.17 4.61
C SER A 741 -0.65 -6.66 3.18
N VAL A 742 0.46 -6.95 2.48
CA VAL A 742 0.43 -7.57 1.15
C VAL A 742 0.81 -9.03 1.28
N LYS A 743 -0.02 -9.90 0.72
CA LYS A 743 0.25 -11.34 0.63
C LYS A 743 0.30 -11.79 -0.81
N THR A 744 1.09 -12.83 -1.05
CA THR A 744 1.36 -13.39 -2.36
C THR A 744 1.10 -14.89 -2.38
N MET A 745 0.58 -15.37 -3.51
CA MET A 745 0.43 -16.79 -3.80
C MET A 745 0.58 -17.00 -5.29
N LYS A 746 1.10 -18.16 -5.71
CA LYS A 746 1.15 -18.50 -7.13
C LYS A 746 -0.24 -18.79 -7.68
N THR A 747 -0.44 -18.43 -8.93
CA THR A 747 -1.62 -18.86 -9.69
C THR A 747 -1.56 -20.36 -9.93
N VAL A 748 -2.72 -21.01 -10.01
CA VAL A 748 -2.79 -22.40 -10.42
C VAL A 748 -2.46 -22.53 -11.91
N GLU A 749 -1.91 -23.68 -12.30
CA GLU A 749 -1.57 -23.94 -13.70
C GLU A 749 -2.82 -23.89 -14.58
N GLY A 750 -2.81 -23.01 -15.57
CA GLY A 750 -3.89 -22.77 -16.54
C GLY A 750 -3.40 -22.88 -17.98
N ILE A 751 -4.27 -22.48 -18.92
CA ILE A 751 -3.92 -22.41 -20.34
C ILE A 751 -3.47 -20.97 -20.61
N PRO A 752 -2.18 -20.73 -20.93
CA PRO A 752 -1.71 -19.38 -21.19
C PRO A 752 -2.60 -18.66 -22.19
N ASP A 753 -2.91 -17.41 -21.89
CA ASP A 753 -3.57 -16.56 -22.87
C ASP A 753 -2.70 -16.50 -24.13
N PRO A 754 -3.31 -16.52 -25.33
CA PRO A 754 -2.55 -16.26 -26.53
C PRO A 754 -1.87 -14.90 -26.33
N PRO A 755 -0.56 -14.76 -26.66
CA PRO A 755 0.12 -13.49 -26.49
C PRO A 755 -0.72 -12.39 -27.14
N VAL A 756 -0.98 -11.31 -26.40
CA VAL A 756 -1.54 -10.09 -26.98
C VAL A 756 -0.54 -9.68 -28.04
N THR A 757 -0.91 -9.86 -29.31
CA THR A 757 -0.08 -9.44 -30.43
C THR A 757 -0.10 -7.91 -30.45
N GLU A 758 0.84 -7.30 -29.73
CA GLU A 758 1.38 -6.03 -30.20
C GLU A 758 1.77 -6.25 -31.68
N PRO A 759 1.34 -5.38 -32.61
CA PRO A 759 1.69 -5.56 -34.00
C PRO A 759 3.22 -5.61 -34.10
N GLU A 760 3.74 -6.72 -34.62
CA GLU A 760 5.18 -6.86 -34.74
C GLU A 760 5.69 -5.79 -35.70
N VAL A 761 6.67 -5.01 -35.26
CA VAL A 761 7.38 -4.02 -36.10
C VAL A 761 7.85 -4.67 -37.42
N GLY A 762 8.08 -5.99 -37.40
CA GLY A 762 8.50 -6.78 -38.53
C GLY A 762 10.02 -6.78 -38.69
N ASN A 763 10.58 -7.92 -39.07
CA ASN A 763 12.03 -8.09 -39.16
C ASN A 763 12.64 -7.07 -40.14
N GLY A 764 13.63 -6.32 -39.67
CA GLY A 764 14.36 -5.31 -40.44
C GLY A 764 13.65 -3.97 -40.57
N ASN A 765 12.56 -3.71 -39.84
CA ASN A 765 11.84 -2.43 -39.87
C ASN A 765 12.19 -1.53 -38.68
N VAL A 766 11.75 -0.27 -38.71
CA VAL A 766 11.82 0.67 -37.57
C VAL A 766 10.54 1.47 -37.47
N VAL A 767 10.12 1.81 -36.25
CA VAL A 767 9.08 2.81 -35.99
C VAL A 767 9.74 4.10 -35.49
N LEU A 768 9.47 5.22 -36.16
CA LEU A 768 9.96 6.55 -35.81
C LEU A 768 8.80 7.40 -35.27
N ALA A 769 8.88 7.84 -34.02
CA ALA A 769 7.96 8.83 -33.48
C ALA A 769 8.37 10.23 -33.94
N LEU A 770 7.53 10.90 -34.73
CA LEU A 770 7.77 12.26 -35.22
C LEU A 770 7.74 13.24 -34.05
N PRO A 771 8.67 14.23 -34.01
CA PRO A 771 8.66 15.26 -32.98
C PRO A 771 7.49 16.23 -33.18
N ALA A 772 7.11 16.97 -32.13
CA ALA A 772 6.05 17.97 -32.21
C ALA A 772 6.27 19.00 -33.33
N GLY A 773 5.21 19.34 -34.06
CA GLY A 773 5.28 20.14 -35.30
C GLY A 773 5.51 19.30 -36.56
N TYR A 774 5.97 18.05 -36.39
CA TYR A 774 6.01 16.87 -37.26
C TYR A 774 4.63 16.52 -37.83
N ASP A 775 4.48 16.30 -39.14
CA ASP A 775 3.30 15.65 -39.70
C ASP A 775 3.69 14.62 -40.77
N SER A 776 2.70 13.97 -41.36
CA SER A 776 2.89 12.92 -42.37
C SER A 776 3.52 13.41 -43.68
N SER A 777 3.69 14.72 -43.87
CA SER A 777 4.41 15.30 -45.01
C SER A 777 5.93 15.31 -44.82
N ALA A 778 6.42 15.03 -43.61
CA ALA A 778 7.85 14.96 -43.33
C ALA A 778 8.52 13.86 -44.16
N LYS A 779 9.59 14.23 -44.88
CA LYS A 779 10.38 13.27 -45.66
C LYS A 779 11.35 12.52 -44.75
N ILE A 780 11.25 11.20 -44.73
CA ILE A 780 12.10 10.33 -43.92
C ILE A 780 13.29 9.83 -44.74
N TYR A 781 14.47 9.82 -44.12
CA TYR A 781 15.70 9.30 -44.70
C TYR A 781 16.37 8.33 -43.73
N ILE A 782 16.92 7.23 -44.25
CA ILE A 782 17.76 6.28 -43.50
C ILE A 782 19.17 6.36 -44.08
N ASP A 783 20.16 6.70 -43.25
CA ASP A 783 21.57 6.91 -43.64
C ASP A 783 21.75 7.79 -44.89
N GLY A 784 20.86 8.76 -45.08
CA GLY A 784 20.89 9.70 -46.19
C GLY A 784 20.15 9.25 -47.45
N VAL A 785 19.52 8.07 -47.48
CA VAL A 785 18.64 7.61 -48.56
C VAL A 785 17.18 7.89 -48.20
N GLU A 786 16.41 8.50 -49.10
CA GLU A 786 14.98 8.77 -48.86
C GLU A 786 14.22 7.45 -48.75
N ALA A 787 13.39 7.32 -47.72
CA ALA A 787 12.65 6.10 -47.42
C ALA A 787 11.15 6.38 -47.38
N SER A 788 10.38 5.48 -48.00
CA SER A 788 8.92 5.49 -47.84
C SER A 788 8.55 5.08 -46.41
N SER A 789 7.47 5.67 -45.90
CA SER A 789 6.93 5.35 -44.58
C SER A 789 5.42 5.32 -44.58
N THR A 790 4.82 4.53 -43.70
CA THR A 790 3.37 4.48 -43.46
C THR A 790 3.06 4.82 -42.02
N ALA A 791 1.83 5.25 -41.74
CA ALA A 791 1.36 5.38 -40.36
C ALA A 791 1.44 4.00 -39.68
N TRP A 792 2.00 3.97 -38.48
CA TRP A 792 2.10 2.77 -37.68
C TRP A 792 0.85 2.69 -36.80
N GLN A 793 0.09 1.59 -36.88
CA GLN A 793 -1.15 1.40 -36.12
C GLN A 793 -2.17 2.55 -36.30
N ASN A 794 -2.25 3.13 -37.50
CA ASN A 794 -3.08 4.30 -37.83
C ASN A 794 -2.71 5.60 -37.07
N ASP A 795 -1.57 5.64 -36.38
CA ASP A 795 -1.02 6.85 -35.78
C ASP A 795 -0.09 7.56 -36.78
N GLU A 796 -0.52 8.72 -37.29
CA GLU A 796 0.26 9.52 -38.22
C GLU A 796 1.51 10.15 -37.59
N ALA A 797 1.57 10.26 -36.25
CA ALA A 797 2.75 10.71 -35.52
C ALA A 797 3.81 9.60 -35.39
N ARG A 798 3.48 8.35 -35.71
CA ARG A 798 4.43 7.21 -35.71
C ARG A 798 4.58 6.65 -37.11
N ARG A 799 5.80 6.68 -37.64
CA ARG A 799 6.10 6.24 -39.01
C ARG A 799 6.80 4.89 -39.00
N LEU A 800 6.16 3.87 -39.59
CA LEU A 800 6.83 2.60 -39.89
C LEU A 800 7.67 2.76 -41.17
N VAL A 801 8.94 2.38 -41.09
CA VAL A 801 9.87 2.37 -42.22
C VAL A 801 10.45 0.96 -42.37
N ALA A 802 10.29 0.37 -43.55
CA ALA A 802 10.87 -0.92 -43.88
C ALA A 802 12.32 -0.76 -44.35
N ILE A 803 13.30 -0.79 -43.43
CA ILE A 803 14.71 -0.57 -43.77
C ILE A 803 15.23 -1.69 -44.69
N SER A 804 14.76 -2.92 -44.49
CA SER A 804 15.06 -4.07 -45.36
C SER A 804 14.67 -3.87 -46.84
N SER A 805 13.73 -2.96 -47.13
CA SER A 805 13.33 -2.61 -48.51
C SER A 805 14.29 -1.62 -49.20
N ILE A 806 15.24 -1.04 -48.46
CA ILE A 806 16.21 -0.08 -48.99
C ILE A 806 17.42 -0.85 -49.53
N ALA A 807 17.34 -1.26 -50.80
CA ALA A 807 18.33 -2.09 -51.49
C ALA A 807 19.78 -1.56 -51.44
N GLN A 808 19.97 -0.26 -51.18
CA GLN A 808 21.26 0.43 -51.16
C GLN A 808 21.99 0.35 -49.80
N LEU A 809 21.32 -0.06 -48.71
CA LEU A 809 21.84 0.03 -47.34
C LEU A 809 22.20 -1.33 -46.70
N GLY A 810 21.62 -2.45 -47.15
CA GLY A 810 21.81 -3.76 -46.49
C GLY A 810 21.24 -3.79 -45.06
N THR A 811 21.96 -4.41 -44.11
CA THR A 811 21.52 -4.63 -42.70
C THR A 811 22.26 -3.77 -41.66
N THR A 812 22.84 -2.63 -42.05
CA THR A 812 23.74 -1.85 -41.17
C THR A 812 23.31 -0.39 -40.97
N ALA A 813 22.00 -0.12 -40.89
CA ALA A 813 21.50 1.26 -40.76
C ALA A 813 21.92 1.89 -39.42
N LYS A 814 22.46 3.11 -39.46
CA LYS A 814 23.00 3.82 -38.27
C LYS A 814 22.17 5.02 -37.84
N THR A 815 21.52 5.70 -38.78
CA THR A 815 20.79 6.94 -38.53
C THR A 815 19.49 7.01 -39.33
N ALA A 816 18.49 7.67 -38.75
CA ALA A 816 17.31 8.13 -39.45
C ALA A 816 17.20 9.65 -39.32
N ALA A 817 16.60 10.32 -40.31
CA ALA A 817 16.31 11.73 -40.24
C ALA A 817 14.94 12.05 -40.85
N ALA A 818 14.25 13.03 -40.28
CA ALA A 818 13.02 13.60 -40.82
C ALA A 818 13.28 15.06 -41.23
N TYR A 819 12.83 15.43 -42.42
CA TYR A 819 12.91 16.81 -42.90
C TYR A 819 11.52 17.32 -43.28
N GLN A 820 11.18 18.51 -42.78
CA GLN A 820 9.98 19.23 -43.20
C GLN A 820 10.31 20.26 -44.26
N TYR A 821 9.39 20.42 -45.20
CA TYR A 821 9.45 21.41 -46.26
C TYR A 821 8.17 22.23 -46.27
N ASN A 822 8.29 23.54 -46.47
CA ASN A 822 7.12 24.37 -46.72
C ASN A 822 6.57 24.16 -48.14
N ALA A 823 5.41 24.77 -48.44
CA ALA A 823 4.76 24.67 -49.76
C ALA A 823 5.62 25.11 -50.96
N SER A 824 6.70 25.87 -50.74
CA SER A 824 7.65 26.28 -51.79
C SER A 824 8.84 25.30 -51.95
N GLY A 825 8.84 24.19 -51.23
CA GLY A 825 9.92 23.21 -51.20
C GLY A 825 11.17 23.71 -50.49
N ILE A 826 11.04 24.61 -49.51
CA ILE A 826 12.15 25.08 -48.67
C ILE A 826 12.13 24.33 -47.35
N PRO A 827 13.25 23.75 -46.89
CA PRO A 827 13.28 23.00 -45.65
C PRO A 827 13.11 23.93 -44.44
N THR A 828 12.22 23.54 -43.54
CA THR A 828 11.86 24.28 -42.32
C THR A 828 12.23 23.53 -41.04
N GLY A 829 12.42 22.21 -41.12
CA GLY A 829 12.73 21.35 -39.99
C GLY A 829 13.71 20.22 -40.35
N MET A 830 14.57 19.86 -39.41
CA MET A 830 15.40 18.66 -39.43
C MET A 830 15.38 18.00 -38.05
N TYR A 831 15.15 16.69 -37.99
CA TYR A 831 15.25 15.90 -36.76
C TYR A 831 15.96 14.56 -37.03
N VAL A 832 16.68 14.01 -36.06
CA VAL A 832 17.57 12.86 -36.26
C VAL A 832 17.40 11.81 -35.16
N TRP A 833 17.49 10.54 -35.53
CA TRP A 833 17.57 9.39 -34.63
C TRP A 833 18.83 8.57 -34.91
N ARG A 834 19.38 7.95 -33.87
CA ARG A 834 20.34 6.84 -33.96
C ARG A 834 19.55 5.53 -34.06
N LEU A 835 20.01 4.62 -34.92
CA LEU A 835 19.41 3.30 -35.08
C LEU A 835 20.33 2.22 -34.50
N SER A 836 19.72 1.20 -33.88
CA SER A 836 20.41 0.00 -33.41
C SER A 836 19.59 -1.24 -33.76
N TYR A 837 20.24 -2.27 -34.32
CA TYR A 837 19.57 -3.52 -34.67
C TYR A 837 19.60 -4.49 -33.48
N ASN A 838 18.44 -5.02 -33.07
CA ASN A 838 18.33 -5.89 -31.89
C ASN A 838 18.34 -7.40 -32.23
N GLY A 839 18.55 -7.77 -33.49
CA GLY A 839 18.47 -9.16 -33.98
C GLY A 839 17.16 -9.50 -34.70
N SER A 840 16.15 -8.63 -34.62
CA SER A 840 14.90 -8.74 -35.39
C SER A 840 14.59 -7.41 -36.08
N TYR A 841 14.41 -6.31 -35.37
CA TYR A 841 14.08 -5.01 -35.94
C TYR A 841 15.06 -3.94 -35.43
N TYR A 842 14.93 -2.72 -35.95
CA TYR A 842 15.72 -1.58 -35.50
C TYR A 842 14.97 -0.78 -34.45
N THR A 843 15.68 -0.42 -33.38
CA THR A 843 15.22 0.56 -32.39
C THR A 843 15.77 1.94 -32.74
N ALA A 844 14.94 2.98 -32.62
CA ALA A 844 15.33 4.37 -32.87
C ALA A 844 15.46 5.15 -31.56
N THR A 845 16.61 5.80 -31.36
CA THR A 845 16.85 6.72 -30.22
C THR A 845 16.99 8.13 -30.75
N ALA A 846 16.13 9.05 -30.30
CA ALA A 846 16.17 10.45 -30.73
C ALA A 846 17.50 11.12 -30.35
N VAL A 847 17.98 12.01 -31.22
CA VAL A 847 19.15 12.86 -30.97
C VAL A 847 18.70 14.33 -31.06
N PRO A 848 17.97 14.83 -30.04
CA PRO A 848 17.39 16.18 -30.07
C PRO A 848 18.44 17.28 -30.22
N GLU A 849 19.68 17.04 -29.80
CA GLU A 849 20.80 17.96 -30.00
C GLU A 849 21.08 18.24 -31.48
N PHE A 850 20.69 17.35 -32.40
CA PHE A 850 20.82 17.54 -33.84
C PHE A 850 19.58 18.15 -34.50
N GLU A 851 18.56 18.48 -33.72
CA GLU A 851 17.40 19.19 -34.25
C GLU A 851 17.84 20.50 -34.93
N ASN A 852 17.43 20.68 -36.18
CA ASN A 852 17.80 21.80 -37.02
C ASN A 852 19.32 22.03 -37.08
N LEU A 853 20.14 20.97 -37.02
CA LEU A 853 21.61 21.11 -37.09
C LEU A 853 22.02 21.81 -38.40
N PHE A 854 21.45 21.39 -39.53
CA PHE A 854 21.62 22.04 -40.83
C PHE A 854 20.39 22.86 -41.23
N SER A 855 20.64 23.96 -41.94
CA SER A 855 19.61 24.86 -42.49
C SER A 855 19.97 25.29 -43.92
N TYR A 856 18.96 25.63 -44.72
CA TYR A 856 19.14 26.17 -46.08
C TYR A 856 19.12 27.70 -46.08
N HIS A 857 20.03 28.33 -46.85
CA HIS A 857 20.19 29.79 -46.92
C HIS A 857 20.25 30.37 -48.34
N GLY A 858 19.75 29.64 -49.33
CA GLY A 858 19.57 30.18 -50.68
C GLY A 858 20.58 29.70 -51.72
N PHE A 859 20.13 29.73 -52.97
CA PHE A 859 21.00 29.60 -54.13
C PHE A 859 21.50 30.97 -54.61
N SER A 860 22.72 31.00 -55.13
CA SER A 860 23.31 32.16 -55.79
C SER A 860 24.23 31.72 -56.93
N VAL A 861 24.59 32.66 -57.80
CA VAL A 861 25.56 32.41 -58.87
C VAL A 861 26.81 33.23 -58.63
N ARG A 862 27.97 32.59 -58.77
CA ARG A 862 29.27 33.26 -58.76
C ARG A 862 29.64 33.64 -60.19
N TYR A 863 29.82 34.93 -60.45
CA TYR A 863 30.16 35.46 -61.78
C TYR A 863 31.61 35.96 -61.90
N THR A 864 32.38 35.98 -60.80
CA THR A 864 33.81 36.33 -60.77
C THR A 864 34.68 35.17 -60.24
N GLY A 865 35.81 34.90 -60.88
CA GLY A 865 36.65 33.72 -60.60
C GLY A 865 36.08 32.45 -61.21
N ASN A 866 36.13 31.31 -60.50
CA ASN A 866 35.46 30.09 -60.95
C ASN A 866 33.94 30.28 -60.91
N THR A 867 33.34 30.52 -62.07
CA THR A 867 31.91 30.79 -62.22
C THR A 867 31.08 29.54 -62.04
N GLY A 868 29.90 29.67 -61.43
CA GLY A 868 29.06 28.51 -61.18
C GLY A 868 27.91 28.73 -60.20
N LEU A 869 27.13 27.66 -60.02
CA LEU A 869 25.97 27.60 -59.13
C LEU A 869 26.41 27.27 -57.70
N ARG A 870 25.92 28.02 -56.72
CA ARG A 870 26.25 27.86 -55.30
C ARG A 870 24.97 27.70 -54.48
N CYS A 871 24.88 26.61 -53.74
CA CYS A 871 23.86 26.41 -52.70
C CYS A 871 24.47 26.71 -51.34
N THR A 872 23.87 27.61 -50.56
CA THR A 872 24.37 27.96 -49.22
C THR A 872 23.60 27.20 -48.17
N PHE A 873 24.32 26.42 -47.36
CA PHE A 873 23.79 25.78 -46.15
C PHE A 873 24.35 26.48 -44.92
N GLY A 874 23.72 26.25 -43.79
CA GLY A 874 24.12 26.75 -42.48
C GLY A 874 24.20 25.60 -41.52
N ILE A 875 25.19 25.62 -40.63
CA ILE A 875 25.21 24.78 -39.43
C ILE A 875 25.05 25.69 -38.22
N ASP A 876 24.32 25.23 -37.20
CA ASP A 876 24.20 25.98 -35.96
C ASP A 876 25.58 26.26 -35.34
N THR A 877 25.87 27.53 -35.05
CA THR A 877 27.21 27.98 -34.62
C THR A 877 27.57 27.39 -33.26
N ALA A 878 26.62 27.32 -32.34
CA ALA A 878 26.86 26.81 -30.99
C ALA A 878 27.06 25.29 -31.04
N LYS A 879 26.19 24.58 -31.76
CA LYS A 879 26.30 23.13 -31.95
C LYS A 879 27.59 22.74 -32.66
N LYS A 880 27.98 23.47 -33.72
CA LYS A 880 29.27 23.27 -34.41
C LYS A 880 30.44 23.47 -33.46
N SER A 881 30.43 24.52 -32.65
CA SER A 881 31.50 24.79 -31.68
C SER A 881 31.65 23.64 -30.67
N GLN A 882 30.54 23.08 -30.18
CA GLN A 882 30.55 21.92 -29.30
C GLN A 882 31.01 20.65 -30.01
N LEU A 883 30.58 20.40 -31.24
CA LEU A 883 31.02 19.27 -32.07
C LEU A 883 32.55 19.27 -32.32
N ILE A 884 33.20 20.44 -32.31
CA ILE A 884 34.65 20.57 -32.47
C ILE A 884 35.39 20.36 -31.14
N SER A 885 34.72 20.62 -30.02
CA SER A 885 35.33 20.61 -28.69
C SER A 885 35.77 19.22 -28.22
N GLY A 886 36.53 19.17 -27.12
CA GLY A 886 36.93 17.94 -26.41
C GLY A 886 35.77 17.03 -26.06
N SER A 887 34.67 17.61 -25.55
CA SER A 887 33.49 16.90 -25.05
C SER A 887 32.54 16.44 -26.16
N GLY A 888 32.62 17.03 -27.35
CA GLY A 888 31.65 16.81 -28.42
C GLY A 888 30.26 17.35 -28.10
N LEU A 889 29.29 17.11 -29.00
CA LEU A 889 27.87 17.36 -28.79
C LEU A 889 27.17 16.01 -28.69
N ALA A 890 26.56 15.69 -27.53
CA ALA A 890 26.01 14.36 -27.23
C ALA A 890 27.01 13.21 -27.51
N GLY A 891 28.31 13.45 -27.25
CA GLY A 891 29.39 12.49 -27.53
C GLY A 891 29.83 12.40 -28.99
N TYR A 892 29.21 13.14 -29.92
CA TYR A 892 29.63 13.21 -31.31
C TYR A 892 30.71 14.28 -31.51
N ARG A 893 31.70 13.98 -32.34
CA ARG A 893 32.77 14.92 -32.72
C ARG A 893 32.87 15.04 -34.22
N ILE A 894 32.86 16.26 -34.75
CA ILE A 894 32.89 16.49 -36.20
C ILE A 894 34.33 16.35 -36.73
N THR A 895 34.50 15.51 -37.75
CA THR A 895 35.79 15.28 -38.41
C THR A 895 35.83 15.93 -39.79
N GLU A 896 34.67 16.02 -40.44
CA GLU A 896 34.53 16.59 -41.78
C GLU A 896 33.13 17.18 -41.97
N MET A 897 33.04 18.25 -42.76
CA MET A 897 31.76 18.82 -43.20
C MET A 897 31.90 19.33 -44.63
N GLY A 898 30.81 19.29 -45.39
CA GLY A 898 30.80 19.86 -46.73
C GLY A 898 29.43 19.83 -47.40
N THR A 899 29.46 19.97 -48.72
CA THR A 899 28.28 19.87 -49.57
C THR A 899 28.47 18.74 -50.59
N LEU A 900 27.46 17.88 -50.69
CA LEU A 900 27.31 16.89 -51.75
C LEU A 900 26.49 17.51 -52.89
N ILE A 901 26.86 17.19 -54.14
CA ILE A 901 26.21 17.70 -55.35
C ILE A 901 26.01 16.54 -56.32
N MET A 902 24.78 16.35 -56.79
CA MET A 902 24.45 15.28 -57.73
C MET A 902 23.54 15.78 -58.85
N ARG A 903 23.71 15.19 -60.03
CA ARG A 903 22.87 15.45 -61.21
C ARG A 903 21.57 14.67 -61.07
N PRO A 904 20.40 15.20 -61.46
CA PRO A 904 19.11 14.54 -61.20
C PRO A 904 18.96 13.16 -61.83
N ASP A 905 19.48 12.94 -63.05
CA ASP A 905 19.49 11.62 -63.70
C ASP A 905 20.39 10.60 -62.99
N LEU A 906 21.44 11.07 -62.30
CA LEU A 906 22.30 10.22 -61.47
C LEU A 906 21.67 9.95 -60.10
N HIS A 907 20.98 10.93 -59.51
CA HIS A 907 20.27 10.77 -58.24
C HIS A 907 19.15 9.73 -58.32
N ALA A 908 18.50 9.63 -59.50
CA ALA A 908 17.54 8.57 -59.78
C ALA A 908 18.16 7.15 -59.78
N GLN A 909 19.49 7.03 -59.91
CA GLN A 909 20.19 5.74 -60.05
C GLN A 909 21.16 5.43 -58.90
N TYR A 910 21.67 6.46 -58.21
CA TYR A 910 22.72 6.35 -57.20
C TYR A 910 22.35 7.14 -55.94
N PRO A 911 22.60 6.60 -54.74
CA PRO A 911 22.31 7.30 -53.50
C PRO A 911 23.23 8.51 -53.32
N MET A 912 22.67 9.63 -52.88
CA MET A 912 23.41 10.87 -52.61
C MET A 912 24.05 10.87 -51.21
N VAL A 913 24.83 9.84 -50.92
CA VAL A 913 25.44 9.56 -49.61
C VAL A 913 26.96 9.69 -49.65
N TYR A 914 27.57 10.15 -48.57
CA TYR A 914 29.00 10.41 -48.49
C TYR A 914 29.83 9.19 -48.94
N GLY A 915 30.77 9.41 -49.86
CA GLY A 915 31.61 8.35 -50.43
C GLY A 915 31.00 7.58 -51.62
N SER A 916 29.76 7.89 -52.04
CA SER A 916 29.15 7.22 -53.20
C SER A 916 29.76 7.65 -54.55
N ASN A 917 29.63 6.77 -55.55
CA ASN A 917 30.13 7.01 -56.89
C ASN A 917 29.36 8.15 -57.59
N LYS A 918 30.04 8.90 -58.46
CA LYS A 918 29.45 9.99 -59.28
C LYS A 918 28.90 11.18 -58.47
N LEU A 919 29.27 11.30 -57.20
CA LEU A 919 29.08 12.52 -56.40
C LEU A 919 30.09 13.61 -56.78
N GLY A 920 29.58 14.82 -57.00
CA GLY A 920 30.36 16.04 -56.92
C GLY A 920 30.29 16.64 -55.50
N GLY A 921 31.10 17.64 -55.22
CA GLY A 921 31.06 18.35 -53.94
C GLY A 921 32.42 18.79 -53.46
N GLY A 922 32.48 19.19 -52.18
CA GLY A 922 33.74 19.49 -51.53
C GLY A 922 33.61 19.64 -50.03
N LYS A 923 34.76 19.57 -49.34
CA LYS A 923 34.87 19.80 -47.91
C LYS A 923 34.93 21.30 -47.62
N THR A 924 34.25 21.75 -46.60
CA THR A 924 34.34 23.10 -46.04
C THR A 924 34.99 23.08 -44.66
N TYR A 925 34.85 21.99 -43.92
CA TYR A 925 35.52 21.72 -42.65
C TYR A 925 36.30 20.40 -42.72
N GLY A 926 37.52 20.37 -42.19
CA GLY A 926 38.38 19.18 -42.13
C GLY A 926 39.72 19.37 -42.85
N VAL A 927 40.49 18.28 -42.99
CA VAL A 927 41.79 18.31 -43.70
C VAL A 927 41.57 18.28 -45.21
N ILE A 928 42.06 19.31 -45.91
CA ILE A 928 41.97 19.49 -47.37
C ILE A 928 43.40 19.68 -47.90
N ASN A 929 43.86 18.77 -48.76
CA ASN A 929 45.22 18.80 -49.33
C ASN A 929 46.33 18.95 -48.25
N GLY A 930 46.19 18.22 -47.14
CA GLY A 930 47.17 18.21 -46.04
C GLY A 930 47.11 19.41 -45.09
N LYS A 931 46.18 20.36 -45.28
CA LYS A 931 45.97 21.49 -44.35
C LYS A 931 44.56 21.48 -43.78
N PHE A 932 44.43 21.73 -42.48
CA PHE A 932 43.14 21.93 -41.84
C PHE A 932 42.46 23.19 -42.40
N SER A 933 41.16 23.10 -42.66
CA SER A 933 40.34 24.16 -43.22
C SER A 933 39.02 24.22 -42.47
N ASP A 934 38.58 25.44 -42.09
CA ASP A 934 37.21 25.74 -41.65
C ASP A 934 36.68 26.95 -42.42
N LYS A 935 35.99 26.68 -43.53
CA LYS A 935 35.49 27.71 -44.46
C LYS A 935 34.07 28.12 -44.09
N VAL A 936 33.97 29.23 -43.37
CA VAL A 936 32.70 29.94 -43.11
C VAL A 936 32.61 31.16 -44.04
N ILE A 937 31.55 31.23 -44.83
CA ILE A 937 31.28 32.35 -45.76
C ILE A 937 30.85 33.60 -44.99
N ARG A 938 29.95 33.40 -44.02
CA ARG A 938 29.47 34.43 -43.09
C ARG A 938 28.72 33.76 -41.94
N ARG A 939 28.60 34.48 -40.82
CA ARG A 939 27.80 34.08 -39.66
C ARG A 939 26.59 35.00 -39.56
N VAL A 940 25.38 34.44 -39.67
CA VAL A 940 24.12 35.21 -39.68
C VAL A 940 23.07 34.41 -38.92
N ASN A 941 22.34 35.05 -38.00
CA ASN A 941 21.27 34.45 -37.20
C ASN A 941 21.69 33.15 -36.49
N GLY A 942 22.88 33.15 -35.88
CA GLY A 942 23.42 31.97 -35.19
C GLY A 942 23.85 30.83 -36.11
N ARG A 943 23.90 31.02 -37.43
CA ARG A 943 24.32 29.99 -38.40
C ARG A 943 25.65 30.31 -39.07
N ASP A 944 26.55 29.34 -39.04
CA ASP A 944 27.77 29.30 -39.85
C ASP A 944 27.41 28.91 -41.28
N GLN A 945 27.34 29.88 -42.19
CA GLN A 945 27.00 29.60 -43.57
C GLN A 945 28.21 29.10 -44.35
N PHE A 946 28.04 28.01 -45.09
CA PHE A 946 29.06 27.38 -45.91
C PHE A 946 28.46 26.93 -47.25
N ALA A 947 29.32 26.77 -48.26
CA ALA A 947 28.90 26.31 -49.57
C ALA A 947 30.09 25.79 -50.39
N ASN A 948 29.81 24.86 -51.30
CA ASN A 948 30.65 24.56 -52.44
C ASN A 948 30.00 25.08 -53.73
N VAL A 949 30.82 25.43 -54.72
CA VAL A 949 30.35 25.97 -56.00
C VAL A 949 30.46 24.87 -57.06
N LEU A 950 29.36 24.57 -57.73
CA LEU A 950 29.33 23.74 -58.93
C LEU A 950 29.83 24.58 -60.12
N THR A 951 31.05 24.31 -60.57
CA THR A 951 31.73 25.11 -61.60
C THR A 951 31.86 24.35 -62.92
N LYS A 952 32.21 25.05 -64.01
CA LYS A 952 32.41 24.47 -65.35
C LYS A 952 31.17 23.72 -65.89
N LEU A 953 29.98 24.23 -65.59
CA LEU A 953 28.74 23.71 -66.19
C LEU A 953 28.75 24.05 -67.70
N PRO A 954 28.47 23.10 -68.60
CA PRO A 954 28.32 23.42 -70.01
C PRO A 954 26.92 24.01 -70.30
N PRO A 955 26.75 24.81 -71.37
CA PRO A 955 25.50 25.55 -71.63
C PRO A 955 24.24 24.68 -71.68
N GLU A 956 24.32 23.49 -72.27
CA GLU A 956 23.21 22.52 -72.36
C GLU A 956 22.73 22.02 -70.99
N ARG A 957 23.48 22.29 -69.92
CA ARG A 957 23.13 21.93 -68.54
C ARG A 957 22.68 23.12 -67.69
N TYR A 958 22.62 24.33 -68.22
CA TYR A 958 22.22 25.51 -67.45
C TYR A 958 20.80 25.42 -66.89
N ASN A 959 19.89 24.73 -67.58
CA ASN A 959 18.53 24.48 -67.09
C ASN A 959 18.38 23.18 -66.28
N THR A 960 19.44 22.41 -66.06
CA THR A 960 19.37 21.20 -65.23
C THR A 960 19.33 21.59 -63.74
N SER A 961 18.33 21.11 -63.01
CA SER A 961 18.22 21.30 -61.55
C SER A 961 19.13 20.32 -60.81
N TYR A 962 20.33 20.76 -60.46
CA TYR A 962 21.27 19.97 -59.65
C TYR A 962 20.80 19.91 -58.20
N ILE A 963 20.99 18.77 -57.55
CA ILE A 963 20.60 18.51 -56.18
C ILE A 963 21.82 18.73 -55.29
N PHE A 964 21.63 19.45 -54.19
CA PHE A 964 22.63 19.81 -53.21
C PHE A 964 22.14 19.37 -51.83
N ARG A 965 23.06 18.89 -50.97
CA ARG A 965 22.79 18.71 -49.54
C ARG A 965 24.05 18.89 -48.70
N ALA A 966 23.87 19.32 -47.47
CA ALA A 966 24.94 19.34 -46.48
C ALA A 966 25.23 17.93 -45.97
N TYR A 967 26.46 17.70 -45.51
CA TYR A 967 26.82 16.53 -44.73
C TYR A 967 27.87 16.89 -43.67
N ALA A 968 27.89 16.12 -42.58
CA ALA A 968 28.96 16.09 -41.61
C ALA A 968 29.33 14.64 -41.29
N VAL A 969 30.62 14.31 -41.41
CA VAL A 969 31.17 13.06 -40.88
C VAL A 969 31.54 13.32 -39.42
N MET A 970 31.05 12.46 -38.54
CA MET A 970 31.27 12.53 -37.12
C MET A 970 31.83 11.22 -36.60
N GLU A 971 32.56 11.30 -35.50
CA GLU A 971 33.01 10.18 -34.71
C GLU A 971 32.18 10.12 -33.42
N LYS A 972 31.75 8.91 -33.05
CA LYS A 972 31.15 8.60 -31.75
C LYS A 972 31.47 7.17 -31.39
N ASP A 973 31.92 6.94 -30.15
CA ASP A 973 32.25 5.61 -29.62
C ASP A 973 33.23 4.82 -30.52
N GLY A 974 34.23 5.51 -31.09
CA GLY A 974 35.21 4.92 -32.02
C GLY A 974 34.66 4.54 -33.40
N SER A 975 33.39 4.86 -33.69
CA SER A 975 32.72 4.57 -34.97
C SER A 975 32.41 5.85 -35.74
N SER A 976 32.56 5.79 -37.06
CA SER A 976 32.16 6.89 -37.95
C SER A 976 30.67 6.81 -38.29
N VAL A 977 30.01 7.98 -38.24
CA VAL A 977 28.61 8.21 -38.59
C VAL A 977 28.51 9.47 -39.46
N VAL A 978 27.59 9.49 -40.42
CA VAL A 978 27.40 10.65 -41.31
C VAL A 978 26.02 11.22 -41.09
N ILE A 979 25.95 12.50 -40.73
CA ILE A 979 24.71 13.25 -40.61
C ILE A 979 24.52 14.08 -41.86
N TYR A 980 23.36 13.97 -42.49
CA TYR A 980 23.03 14.71 -43.70
C TYR A 980 22.08 15.87 -43.38
N GLY A 981 22.13 16.91 -44.21
CA GLY A 981 21.10 17.94 -44.24
C GLY A 981 20.01 17.63 -45.28
N PRO A 982 18.95 18.46 -45.31
CA PRO A 982 17.88 18.35 -46.29
C PRO A 982 18.39 18.60 -47.72
N GLU A 983 17.78 17.91 -48.68
CA GLU A 983 18.09 18.08 -50.11
C GLU A 983 17.43 19.32 -50.68
N MET A 984 18.15 20.04 -51.56
CA MET A 984 17.67 21.22 -52.27
C MET A 984 18.14 21.23 -53.72
N SER A 985 17.25 21.54 -54.65
CA SER A 985 17.58 21.55 -56.08
C SER A 985 17.13 22.82 -56.81
N ARG A 986 18.04 23.36 -57.63
CA ARG A 986 17.79 24.49 -58.53
C ARG A 986 18.72 24.42 -59.73
N SER A 987 18.28 24.99 -60.85
CA SER A 987 19.13 25.16 -62.04
C SER A 987 19.82 26.52 -62.04
N MET A 988 20.95 26.63 -62.75
CA MET A 988 21.65 27.91 -62.86
C MET A 988 20.81 28.93 -63.62
N TYR A 989 20.04 28.48 -64.62
CA TYR A 989 19.04 29.28 -65.33
C TYR A 989 18.01 29.91 -64.39
N THR A 990 17.35 29.11 -63.55
CA THR A 990 16.32 29.60 -62.63
C THR A 990 16.86 30.68 -61.70
N VAL A 991 18.06 30.48 -61.17
CA VAL A 991 18.68 31.45 -60.26
C VAL A 991 19.08 32.73 -61.00
N CYS A 992 19.67 32.63 -62.21
CA CYS A 992 20.01 33.80 -63.00
C CYS A 992 18.75 34.62 -63.37
N LYS A 993 17.67 33.95 -63.79
CA LYS A 993 16.40 34.58 -64.12
C LYS A 993 15.77 35.27 -62.91
N GLN A 994 15.81 34.65 -61.73
CA GLN A 994 15.35 35.27 -60.48
C GLN A 994 16.16 36.53 -60.12
N ILE A 995 17.49 36.48 -60.26
CA ILE A 995 18.36 37.63 -59.98
C ILE A 995 18.10 38.78 -60.96
N LEU A 996 17.91 38.49 -62.26
CA LEU A 996 17.57 39.48 -63.28
C LEU A 996 16.20 40.12 -63.02
N ASN A 997 15.18 39.31 -62.71
CA ASN A 997 13.83 39.80 -62.42
C ASN A 997 13.77 40.68 -61.18
N ARG A 998 14.64 40.44 -60.19
CA ARG A 998 14.78 41.28 -58.99
C ARG A 998 15.47 42.61 -59.26
N GLY A 999 16.16 42.77 -60.40
CA GLY A 999 16.90 43.99 -60.73
C GLY A 999 18.22 44.15 -59.98
N ASP A 1000 18.78 43.08 -59.40
CA ASP A 1000 19.98 43.13 -58.57
C ASP A 1000 21.24 43.60 -59.36
N PHE A 1001 21.22 43.52 -60.70
CA PHE A 1001 22.28 44.02 -61.59
C PHE A 1001 21.73 44.98 -62.65
N LYS A 1002 22.32 46.18 -62.75
CA LYS A 1002 21.93 47.17 -63.77
C LYS A 1002 22.30 46.69 -65.18
N PRO A 1003 21.44 46.93 -66.19
CA PRO A 1003 21.75 46.66 -67.60
C PRO A 1003 23.10 47.27 -68.02
N GLY A 1004 23.89 46.50 -68.77
CA GLY A 1004 25.21 46.91 -69.28
C GLY A 1004 26.41 46.53 -68.38
N THR A 1005 26.19 46.20 -67.11
CA THR A 1005 27.25 45.70 -66.21
C THR A 1005 27.74 44.30 -66.61
N SER A 1006 28.98 43.94 -66.23
CA SER A 1006 29.55 42.61 -66.50
C SER A 1006 28.72 41.48 -65.87
N GLY A 1007 28.24 41.69 -64.64
CA GLY A 1007 27.32 40.76 -63.96
C GLY A 1007 25.99 40.60 -64.71
N TYR A 1008 25.37 41.70 -65.15
CA TYR A 1008 24.13 41.64 -65.95
C TYR A 1008 24.34 40.87 -67.25
N LYS A 1009 25.40 41.16 -68.01
CA LYS A 1009 25.72 40.46 -69.26
C LYS A 1009 25.93 38.96 -69.03
N PHE A 1010 26.65 38.59 -67.97
CA PHE A 1010 26.88 37.18 -67.61
C PHE A 1010 25.56 36.44 -67.31
N LEU A 1011 24.71 37.01 -66.44
CA LEU A 1011 23.43 36.41 -66.09
C LEU A 1011 22.48 36.32 -67.30
N LYS A 1012 22.41 37.40 -68.10
CA LYS A 1012 21.57 37.47 -69.30
C LYS A 1012 22.03 36.48 -70.37
N ASN A 1013 23.33 36.28 -70.57
CA ASN A 1013 23.85 35.28 -71.50
C ASN A 1013 23.43 33.85 -71.11
N ILE A 1014 23.43 33.51 -69.81
CA ILE A 1014 22.97 32.20 -69.34
C ILE A 1014 21.47 32.03 -69.61
N VAL A 1015 20.66 33.05 -69.30
CA VAL A 1015 19.21 33.02 -69.56
C VAL A 1015 18.92 32.89 -71.06
N ASP A 1016 19.58 33.68 -71.89
CA ASP A 1016 19.38 33.69 -73.34
C ASP A 1016 19.85 32.40 -74.00
N SER A 1017 20.86 31.72 -73.46
CA SER A 1017 21.31 30.43 -73.99
C SER A 1017 20.34 29.27 -73.72
N VAL A 1018 19.36 29.47 -72.82
CA VAL A 1018 18.32 28.48 -72.50
C VAL A 1018 16.98 28.82 -73.14
N GLU A 1019 16.69 30.12 -73.32
CA GLU A 1019 15.43 30.61 -73.91
C GLU A 1019 15.46 30.75 -75.44
N LYS A 1020 16.64 30.66 -76.06
CA LYS A 1020 16.82 30.46 -77.50
C LYS A 1020 16.65 28.98 -77.85
#